data_AF-A0A367YVI1-F1
#
_entry.id   AF-A0A367YVI1-F1
#
_cell.length_a   1.000
_cell.length_b   1.000
_cell.length_c   1.000
_cell.angle_alpha   90.00
_cell.angle_beta   90.00
_cell.angle_gamma   90.00
#
_symmetry.space_group_name_H-M   'P 1'
#
loop_
_entity.id
_entity.type
_entity.pdbx_description
1 polymer ?
#
loop_
_entity_poly.entity_id
_entity_poly.type
_entity_poly.pdbx_seq_one_letter_code
_entity_poly.pdbx_strand_id
1 'polypeptide(L)'
;MSAAARARARLLAVLALLPVLLGLPLSGLAPRAAAEGPEQTAVGAYGGCLVGAGAGDLLLLFDESASLVDTDPDDQRVRAADYLVRQLGRFAEQREVALDVAVATFGVDLVGPGRWSDLAGSGDRVRDDVAALAGADDGWETDYWTALNGARQALADKAAGEERCQAVLWFSDGSLDLDDRTDPAEAERYGERKPYAPDVDLTRPGSDAEAERLAADDLCRDGGVADQLRRAPVTVFGIGLSAGGGADFDLMRGISTGEGGCGAIQGPTVGSFTEADSIESLIRAFDRLQNPGQEPTTTERQVCQGEVCPEGRHPFVLDDSISEARALLSTDAEVPVDVVLTAPDGSEVVFTPGADPVWRSLDGVTLRQEWTSDRSTALTLQRGEVGSGGWTGVWSVTAVDRTSSTQGARSTLDLHLTGDLVPTVTSPDPLELRAGETPELVFGLTDLDGEGVETDALLGTATFTAVLRPAGADPVVLADGEPLDRIGDPHPLDLTAVAPGPAPLTLTLAVTTAPATDADGTEVPGTALEPQTVTVPTRVLPPFGYPMLGREVAFGTLDATTTADAVLPVTGPGCVWLADGSSTVQTGPADVTGEITSEVAGPGQLCLAEGESGELPLRLTASDTGNGALGGTLAVATAPVDAADDPGRVQQVELGWTADMLAPLQVGLAVATFLLALVLGLALPLLVLWLVKYALATIPGAPVLVRSLPVRLDGDVVTSHGRPLSAAHLAGLKDLLPLGARGSRRTAAAGFELRTAVGVNPFGAGHVVVRSDGPVATSTSPAPATDGTGRLPLACQDQWAVSLRPDGEHRLLLLVGLHTGDAGREALLDSAARRLPEILRRHAPTPPPAPAAGAPDADWMLDGPGPRQDGADGPAPDGRRPDPYDPWAEPPSR
;
A
#
# COMPACT_ATOMS: atom_id res chain seq x y z
N MET A 1 -16.99 53.32 45.73
CA MET A 1 -16.14 52.97 46.89
C MET A 1 -14.69 53.02 46.41
N SER A 2 -14.09 54.21 46.40
CA SER A 2 -13.05 54.65 47.38
C SER A 2 -11.74 53.86 47.18
N ALA A 3 -10.83 54.23 46.27
CA ALA A 3 -9.88 55.36 46.32
C ALA A 3 -8.74 55.20 47.35
N ALA A 4 -7.50 55.08 46.86
CA ALA A 4 -6.30 55.84 47.27
C ALA A 4 -5.08 55.38 46.43
N ALA A 5 -4.18 56.19 45.87
CA ALA A 5 -4.06 57.63 45.58
C ALA A 5 -2.78 57.81 44.72
N ARG A 6 -2.86 58.23 43.44
CA ARG A 6 -2.57 59.57 42.87
C ARG A 6 -1.29 60.29 43.32
N ALA A 7 -0.39 60.57 42.37
CA ALA A 7 0.27 61.87 42.08
C ALA A 7 1.41 61.65 41.07
N ARG A 8 1.72 62.47 40.06
CA ARG A 8 1.22 63.75 39.55
C ARG A 8 1.74 63.91 38.11
N ALA A 9 0.95 64.55 37.29
CA ALA A 9 1.21 64.83 35.88
C ALA A 9 2.19 66.00 35.67
N ARG A 10 2.94 65.90 34.56
CA ARG A 10 3.26 66.94 33.55
C ARG A 10 3.85 68.28 34.03
N LEU A 11 5.06 68.61 33.55
CA LEU A 11 5.26 69.81 32.70
C LEU A 11 6.66 69.87 32.02
N LEU A 12 6.63 69.97 30.68
CA LEU A 12 7.40 70.83 29.78
C LEU A 12 8.95 70.82 29.74
N ALA A 13 9.46 70.25 28.64
CA ALA A 13 10.06 70.95 27.49
C ALA A 13 11.25 71.94 27.67
N VAL A 14 12.21 71.73 26.74
CA VAL A 14 13.21 72.65 26.15
C VAL A 14 14.56 72.78 26.86
N LEU A 15 15.59 72.12 26.29
CA LEU A 15 16.90 72.64 25.81
C LEU A 15 17.75 71.39 25.46
N ALA A 16 18.01 71.03 24.20
CA ALA A 16 18.86 71.71 23.21
C ALA A 16 20.32 71.93 23.70
N LEU A 17 21.23 71.28 22.95
CA LEU A 17 22.71 71.39 22.89
C LEU A 17 23.57 70.40 23.72
N LEU A 18 24.05 69.39 22.98
CA LEU A 18 25.34 68.68 22.99
C LEU A 18 26.53 69.43 23.62
N PRO A 19 27.53 68.72 24.19
CA PRO A 19 28.66 68.21 23.39
C PRO A 19 29.02 66.74 23.67
N VAL A 20 29.32 65.91 22.65
CA VAL A 20 30.68 65.66 22.12
C VAL A 20 31.65 65.16 23.19
N LEU A 21 31.86 63.84 23.27
CA LEU A 21 33.15 63.16 23.51
C LEU A 21 32.91 61.67 23.85
N LEU A 22 32.84 60.82 22.82
CA LEU A 22 33.24 59.40 22.77
C LEU A 22 32.65 58.77 21.49
N GLY A 23 33.10 59.29 20.34
CA GLY A 23 32.87 58.66 19.04
C GLY A 23 33.96 57.63 18.78
N LEU A 24 33.69 56.38 19.14
CA LEU A 24 34.24 55.21 18.47
C LEU A 24 33.03 54.47 17.90
N PRO A 25 32.84 54.41 16.57
CA PRO A 25 31.87 53.48 16.03
C PRO A 25 32.47 52.09 16.24
N LEU A 26 31.94 51.36 17.23
CA LEU A 26 31.89 49.91 17.08
C LEU A 26 30.98 49.66 15.89
N SER A 27 31.58 49.56 14.71
CA SER A 27 31.02 48.86 13.57
C SER A 27 30.88 47.40 14.01
N GLY A 28 29.83 47.12 14.78
CA GLY A 28 29.39 45.77 15.02
C GLY A 28 29.08 45.16 13.66
N LEU A 29 29.77 44.06 13.37
CA LEU A 29 29.39 43.11 12.35
C LEU A 29 27.93 42.75 12.58
N ALA A 30 27.02 43.46 11.91
CA ALA A 30 25.72 42.88 11.63
C ALA A 30 26.01 41.65 10.78
N PRO A 31 25.49 40.46 11.12
CA PRO A 31 25.49 39.36 10.18
C PRO A 31 24.84 39.91 8.90
N ARG A 32 25.58 39.86 7.79
CA ARG A 32 24.94 39.98 6.48
C ARG A 32 23.92 38.85 6.47
N ALA A 33 22.64 39.20 6.42
CA ALA A 33 21.64 38.26 5.95
C ALA A 33 22.17 37.80 4.58
N ALA A 34 22.52 36.51 4.48
CA ALA A 34 22.69 35.89 3.19
C ALA A 34 21.38 36.16 2.44
N ALA A 35 21.48 36.77 1.26
CA ALA A 35 20.35 36.77 0.36
C ALA A 35 20.10 35.31 0.02
N GLU A 36 18.90 34.82 0.32
CA GLU A 36 18.39 33.56 -0.21
C GLU A 36 18.48 33.66 -1.73
N GLY A 37 19.32 32.83 -2.35
CA GLY A 37 19.25 32.61 -3.80
C GLY A 37 17.84 32.13 -4.17
N PRO A 38 17.40 32.27 -5.43
CA PRO A 38 16.03 31.93 -5.82
C PRO A 38 15.68 30.51 -5.37
N GLU A 39 14.67 30.38 -4.50
CA GLU A 39 14.11 29.09 -4.09
C GLU A 39 13.67 28.34 -5.35
N GLN A 40 14.17 27.11 -5.55
CA GLN A 40 13.72 26.27 -6.64
C GLN A 40 12.30 25.81 -6.34
N THR A 41 11.40 25.96 -7.32
CA THR A 41 10.03 25.42 -7.22
C THR A 41 10.08 23.89 -7.15
N ALA A 42 9.05 23.27 -6.57
CA ALA A 42 8.92 21.80 -6.50
C ALA A 42 9.07 21.12 -7.87
N VAL A 43 8.46 21.77 -8.87
CA VAL A 43 8.55 21.40 -10.28
C VAL A 43 10.01 21.42 -10.74
N GLY A 44 10.73 22.48 -10.40
CA GLY A 44 12.14 22.61 -10.74
C GLY A 44 13.07 21.61 -10.07
N ALA A 45 12.82 21.28 -8.81
CA ALA A 45 13.58 20.27 -8.12
C ALA A 45 13.40 18.88 -8.77
N TYR A 46 12.16 18.50 -9.10
CA TYR A 46 11.88 17.20 -9.73
C TYR A 46 12.48 17.09 -11.14
N GLY A 47 12.39 18.14 -11.95
CA GLY A 47 12.98 18.13 -13.29
C GLY A 47 14.49 18.15 -13.32
N GLY A 48 15.10 18.95 -12.45
CA GLY A 48 16.53 18.93 -12.24
C GLY A 48 17.03 17.55 -11.82
N CYS A 49 16.26 16.84 -10.99
CA CYS A 49 16.52 15.45 -10.65
C CYS A 49 16.43 14.54 -11.89
N LEU A 50 15.33 14.60 -12.65
CA LEU A 50 15.12 13.74 -13.83
C LEU A 50 16.25 13.85 -14.85
N VAL A 51 16.69 15.09 -15.14
CA VAL A 51 17.82 15.35 -16.04
C VAL A 51 19.13 14.82 -15.46
N GLY A 52 19.34 14.93 -14.14
CA GLY A 52 20.57 14.48 -13.48
C GLY A 52 20.67 12.96 -13.31
N ALA A 53 19.57 12.28 -12.96
CA ALA A 53 19.53 10.84 -12.73
C ALA A 53 19.28 10.03 -14.01
N GLY A 54 18.68 10.65 -15.05
CA GLY A 54 18.32 9.98 -16.30
C GLY A 54 17.15 8.99 -16.16
N ALA A 55 16.56 8.85 -14.97
CA ALA A 55 15.41 8.00 -14.70
C ALA A 55 14.52 8.59 -13.61
N GLY A 56 13.21 8.34 -13.72
CA GLY A 56 12.27 8.71 -12.68
C GLY A 56 10.92 8.00 -12.77
N ASP A 57 10.13 8.19 -11.73
CA ASP A 57 8.84 7.55 -11.50
C ASP A 57 7.80 8.62 -11.12
N LEU A 58 6.71 8.69 -11.89
CA LEU A 58 5.58 9.57 -11.59
C LEU A 58 4.30 8.75 -11.38
N LEU A 59 3.74 8.83 -10.18
CA LEU A 59 2.43 8.28 -9.87
C LEU A 59 1.35 9.35 -10.08
N LEU A 60 0.46 9.13 -11.04
CA LEU A 60 -0.75 9.91 -11.21
C LEU A 60 -1.83 9.33 -10.28
N LEU A 61 -2.21 10.07 -9.24
CA LEU A 61 -3.11 9.64 -8.18
C LEU A 61 -4.41 10.44 -8.23
N PHE A 62 -5.50 9.80 -8.64
CA PHE A 62 -6.80 10.44 -8.84
C PHE A 62 -7.82 10.04 -7.79
N ASP A 63 -8.51 11.03 -7.23
CA ASP A 63 -9.76 10.82 -6.52
C ASP A 63 -10.79 10.21 -7.48
N GLU A 64 -11.58 9.24 -6.99
CA GLU A 64 -12.70 8.65 -7.73
C GLU A 64 -14.04 8.89 -7.04
N SER A 65 -14.09 9.70 -5.98
CA SER A 65 -15.29 9.96 -5.19
C SER A 65 -16.45 10.53 -6.01
N ALA A 66 -17.67 10.24 -5.54
CA ALA A 66 -18.90 10.59 -6.23
C ALA A 66 -19.15 12.11 -6.36
N SER A 67 -18.45 12.95 -5.60
CA SER A 67 -18.51 14.42 -5.74
C SER A 67 -18.00 14.92 -7.09
N LEU A 68 -17.15 14.12 -7.76
CA LEU A 68 -16.59 14.45 -9.08
C LEU A 68 -17.65 14.59 -10.17
N VAL A 69 -18.83 13.97 -10.01
CA VAL A 69 -19.96 14.18 -10.92
C VAL A 69 -20.39 15.66 -10.97
N ASP A 70 -20.27 16.36 -9.84
CA ASP A 70 -20.65 17.77 -9.73
C ASP A 70 -19.47 18.72 -9.97
N THR A 71 -18.26 18.35 -9.54
CA THR A 71 -17.05 19.21 -9.61
C THR A 71 -16.24 19.03 -10.91
N ASP A 72 -16.32 17.88 -11.57
CA ASP A 72 -15.67 17.60 -12.87
C ASP A 72 -16.61 16.93 -13.90
N PRO A 73 -17.77 17.53 -14.22
CA PRO A 73 -18.80 16.91 -15.06
C PRO A 73 -18.38 16.69 -16.53
N ASP A 74 -17.28 17.31 -16.97
CA ASP A 74 -16.78 17.25 -18.35
C ASP A 74 -15.48 16.42 -18.47
N ASP A 75 -15.06 15.75 -17.40
CA ASP A 75 -13.80 14.99 -17.31
C ASP A 75 -12.56 15.84 -17.64
N GLN A 76 -12.53 17.07 -17.15
CA GLN A 76 -11.43 18.01 -17.31
C GLN A 76 -10.13 17.43 -16.73
N ARG A 77 -10.21 16.68 -15.62
CA ARG A 77 -9.04 15.97 -15.04
C ARG A 77 -8.41 15.00 -16.04
N VAL A 78 -9.23 14.28 -16.80
CA VAL A 78 -8.79 13.29 -17.80
C VAL A 78 -8.13 13.97 -18.99
N ARG A 79 -8.76 15.03 -19.52
CA ARG A 79 -8.20 15.77 -20.66
C ARG A 79 -6.86 16.41 -20.32
N ALA A 80 -6.75 16.99 -19.14
CA ALA A 80 -5.52 17.62 -18.71
C ALA A 80 -4.43 16.58 -18.39
N ALA A 81 -4.79 15.44 -17.82
CA ALA A 81 -3.86 14.32 -17.64
C ALA A 81 -3.35 13.75 -18.99
N ASP A 82 -4.21 13.60 -20.01
CA ASP A 82 -3.79 13.19 -21.36
C ASP A 82 -2.81 14.22 -21.97
N TYR A 83 -3.09 15.52 -21.78
CA TYR A 83 -2.15 16.57 -22.18
C TYR A 83 -0.79 16.39 -21.49
N LEU A 84 -0.77 16.29 -20.15
CA LEU A 84 0.46 16.12 -19.37
C LEU A 84 1.27 14.90 -19.83
N VAL A 85 0.63 13.74 -19.97
CA VAL A 85 1.29 12.50 -20.40
C VAL A 85 1.94 12.66 -21.78
N ARG A 86 1.29 13.35 -22.71
CA ARG A 86 1.89 13.65 -24.03
C ARG A 86 3.09 14.58 -23.94
N GLN A 87 3.08 15.53 -23.01
CA GLN A 87 4.22 16.43 -22.83
C GLN A 87 5.40 15.71 -22.20
N LEU A 88 5.14 14.97 -21.13
CA LEU A 88 6.16 14.18 -20.44
C LEU A 88 6.77 13.13 -21.35
N GLY A 89 5.97 12.49 -22.22
CA GLY A 89 6.48 11.58 -23.24
C GLY A 89 7.46 12.28 -24.20
N ARG A 90 7.11 13.47 -24.69
CA ARG A 90 8.01 14.28 -25.53
C ARG A 90 9.28 14.71 -24.81
N PHE A 91 9.16 15.13 -23.54
CA PHE A 91 10.31 15.48 -22.71
C PHE A 91 11.25 14.27 -22.52
N ALA A 92 10.68 13.12 -22.17
CA ALA A 92 11.43 11.87 -21.98
C ALA A 92 12.15 11.43 -23.26
N GLU A 93 11.48 11.51 -24.42
CA GLU A 93 12.09 11.23 -25.73
C GLU A 93 13.21 12.22 -26.09
N GLN A 94 12.99 13.52 -25.89
CA GLN A 94 13.95 14.57 -26.25
C GLN A 94 15.20 14.56 -25.36
N ARG A 95 15.04 14.25 -24.07
CA ARG A 95 16.12 14.26 -23.08
C ARG A 95 16.69 12.87 -22.80
N GLU A 96 16.20 11.84 -23.50
CA GLU A 96 16.57 10.43 -23.31
C GLU A 96 16.43 9.97 -21.84
N VAL A 97 15.39 10.46 -21.14
CA VAL A 97 15.11 10.12 -19.74
C VAL A 97 14.15 8.93 -19.67
N ALA A 98 14.49 7.91 -18.87
CA ALA A 98 13.60 6.80 -18.59
C ALA A 98 12.54 7.20 -17.54
N LEU A 99 11.37 7.66 -18.01
CA LEU A 99 10.27 8.09 -17.16
C LEU A 99 9.15 7.05 -17.12
N ASP A 100 9.04 6.36 -16.00
CA ASP A 100 7.96 5.40 -15.74
C ASP A 100 6.76 6.09 -15.10
N VAL A 101 5.56 5.83 -15.62
CA VAL A 101 4.30 6.37 -15.09
C VAL A 101 3.36 5.26 -14.69
N ALA A 102 2.73 5.43 -13.53
CA ALA A 102 1.60 4.62 -13.08
C ALA A 102 0.38 5.51 -12.87
N VAL A 103 -0.81 4.96 -13.13
CA VAL A 103 -2.10 5.61 -12.88
C VAL A 103 -2.81 4.83 -11.77
N ALA A 104 -3.22 5.54 -10.72
CA ALA A 104 -3.96 4.99 -9.60
C ALA A 104 -5.19 5.84 -9.31
N THR A 105 -6.24 5.17 -8.82
CA THR A 105 -7.42 5.83 -8.26
C THR A 105 -7.54 5.52 -6.78
N PHE A 106 -8.14 6.43 -6.01
CA PHE A 106 -8.41 6.21 -4.61
C PHE A 106 -9.82 6.65 -4.22
N GLY A 107 -10.42 5.87 -3.32
CA GLY A 107 -11.66 6.20 -2.63
C GLY A 107 -11.64 5.57 -1.24
N VAL A 108 -12.34 4.43 -1.07
CA VAL A 108 -12.22 3.59 0.14
C VAL A 108 -10.85 2.89 0.19
N ASP A 109 -10.40 2.42 -0.97
CA ASP A 109 -9.16 1.69 -1.19
C ASP A 109 -8.33 2.40 -2.27
N LEU A 110 -7.03 2.09 -2.35
CA LEU A 110 -6.16 2.51 -3.44
C LEU A 110 -6.09 1.42 -4.52
N VAL A 111 -6.37 1.77 -5.77
CA VAL A 111 -6.43 0.84 -6.89
C VAL A 111 -5.38 1.18 -7.95
N GLY A 112 -4.58 0.18 -8.34
CA GLY A 112 -3.63 0.29 -9.46
C GLY A 112 -2.25 0.93 -9.24
N PRO A 113 -1.74 1.20 -8.02
CA PRO A 113 -0.55 2.04 -7.82
C PRO A 113 0.77 1.43 -8.34
N GLY A 114 0.81 0.13 -8.65
CA GLY A 114 2.02 -0.57 -9.14
C GLY A 114 2.06 -0.85 -10.64
N ARG A 115 1.14 -0.31 -11.45
CA ARG A 115 1.08 -0.58 -12.91
C ARG A 115 1.96 0.38 -13.72
N TRP A 116 3.27 0.32 -13.49
CA TRP A 116 4.27 1.17 -14.14
C TRP A 116 4.42 0.89 -15.63
N SER A 117 4.50 1.97 -16.42
CA SER A 117 4.74 1.93 -17.87
C SER A 117 5.72 3.01 -18.28
N ASP A 118 6.73 2.66 -19.08
CA ASP A 118 7.69 3.62 -19.63
C ASP A 118 6.99 4.53 -20.65
N LEU A 119 7.08 5.85 -20.47
CA LEU A 119 6.47 6.82 -21.38
C LEU A 119 7.12 6.88 -22.76
N ALA A 120 8.43 6.62 -22.88
CA ALA A 120 9.14 6.71 -24.15
C ALA A 120 8.75 5.61 -25.15
N GLY A 121 8.23 4.48 -24.65
CA GLY A 121 7.82 3.32 -25.49
C GLY A 121 6.36 2.89 -25.35
N SER A 122 5.70 3.25 -24.24
CA SER A 122 4.37 2.75 -23.85
C SER A 122 3.38 3.87 -23.52
N GLY A 123 3.63 5.11 -23.96
CA GLY A 123 2.75 6.25 -23.71
C GLY A 123 1.28 6.02 -24.11
N ASP A 124 1.02 5.20 -25.13
CA ASP A 124 -0.35 4.83 -25.54
C ASP A 124 -1.13 4.12 -24.42
N ARG A 125 -0.47 3.23 -23.67
CA ARG A 125 -1.09 2.49 -22.56
C ARG A 125 -1.44 3.42 -21.41
N VAL A 126 -0.54 4.32 -21.04
CA VAL A 126 -0.80 5.30 -19.97
C VAL A 126 -1.96 6.20 -20.36
N ARG A 127 -2.06 6.59 -21.64
CA ARG A 127 -3.19 7.37 -22.16
C ARG A 127 -4.50 6.58 -22.16
N ASP A 128 -4.47 5.28 -22.44
CA ASP A 128 -5.66 4.42 -22.31
C ASP A 128 -6.10 4.29 -20.83
N ASP A 129 -5.16 4.14 -19.91
CA ASP A 129 -5.43 4.09 -18.46
C ASP A 129 -6.00 5.43 -17.96
N VAL A 130 -5.46 6.57 -18.43
CA VAL A 130 -6.02 7.91 -18.16
C VAL A 130 -7.42 8.05 -18.74
N ALA A 131 -7.66 7.63 -19.99
CA ALA A 131 -8.97 7.72 -20.61
C ALA A 131 -10.05 6.91 -19.87
N ALA A 132 -9.66 5.81 -19.22
CA ALA A 132 -10.57 5.00 -18.42
C ALA A 132 -11.06 5.72 -17.14
N LEU A 133 -10.35 6.75 -16.67
CA LEU A 133 -10.73 7.54 -15.48
C LEU A 133 -12.03 8.32 -15.67
N ALA A 134 -12.47 8.57 -16.91
CA ALA A 134 -13.73 9.26 -17.18
C ALA A 134 -14.97 8.53 -16.61
N GLY A 135 -14.86 7.23 -16.34
CA GLY A 135 -15.91 6.46 -15.67
C GLY A 135 -15.62 6.13 -14.20
N ALA A 136 -14.59 6.74 -13.60
CA ALA A 136 -14.19 6.57 -12.21
C ALA A 136 -14.56 7.83 -11.43
N ASP A 137 -15.86 7.93 -11.10
CA ASP A 137 -16.52 9.05 -10.44
C ASP A 137 -17.69 8.55 -9.54
N ASP A 138 -17.65 7.29 -9.10
CA ASP A 138 -18.68 6.65 -8.27
C ASP A 138 -18.13 6.08 -6.95
N GLY A 139 -16.92 6.50 -6.59
CA GLY A 139 -16.25 6.17 -5.34
C GLY A 139 -17.04 6.63 -4.13
N TRP A 140 -17.01 5.81 -3.08
CA TRP A 140 -17.81 6.03 -1.88
C TRP A 140 -17.21 7.08 -0.94
N GLU A 141 -15.92 6.93 -0.60
CA GLU A 141 -15.20 7.78 0.36
C GLU A 141 -14.06 8.52 -0.35
N THR A 142 -13.47 9.50 0.34
CA THR A 142 -12.26 10.22 -0.07
C THR A 142 -11.17 10.02 0.99
N ASP A 143 -10.47 8.87 0.98
CA ASP A 143 -9.47 8.51 2.00
C ASP A 143 -8.03 8.87 1.60
N TYR A 144 -7.59 10.06 2.00
CA TYR A 144 -6.24 10.57 1.72
C TYR A 144 -5.13 9.74 2.38
N TRP A 145 -5.39 9.18 3.56
CA TRP A 145 -4.39 8.38 4.27
C TRP A 145 -4.08 7.12 3.48
N THR A 146 -5.11 6.40 3.05
CA THR A 146 -4.96 5.17 2.26
C THR A 146 -4.29 5.46 0.92
N ALA A 147 -4.67 6.56 0.27
CA ALA A 147 -4.09 6.98 -1.00
C ALA A 147 -2.58 7.27 -0.90
N LEU A 148 -2.18 8.12 0.05
CA LEU A 148 -0.79 8.58 0.16
C LEU A 148 0.14 7.55 0.79
N ASN A 149 -0.31 6.77 1.79
CA ASN A 149 0.49 5.67 2.31
C ASN A 149 0.68 4.57 1.26
N GLY A 150 -0.34 4.26 0.46
CA GLY A 150 -0.20 3.29 -0.62
C GLY A 150 0.65 3.82 -1.79
N ALA A 151 0.57 5.10 -2.12
CA ALA A 151 1.48 5.75 -3.08
C ALA A 151 2.94 5.67 -2.63
N ARG A 152 3.22 5.96 -1.36
CA ARG A 152 4.53 5.81 -0.74
C ARG A 152 5.07 4.38 -0.90
N GLN A 153 4.24 3.37 -0.60
CA GLN A 153 4.63 1.96 -0.74
C GLN A 153 4.93 1.60 -2.19
N ALA A 154 4.07 1.98 -3.14
CA ALA A 154 4.27 1.65 -4.55
C ALA A 154 5.53 2.30 -5.14
N LEU A 155 5.86 3.52 -4.71
CA LEU A 155 7.10 4.20 -5.09
C LEU A 155 8.33 3.54 -4.45
N ALA A 156 8.27 3.17 -3.17
CA ALA A 156 9.36 2.44 -2.52
C ALA A 156 9.63 1.08 -3.21
N ASP A 157 8.57 0.33 -3.51
CA ASP A 157 8.64 -0.94 -4.24
C ASP A 157 9.25 -0.77 -5.65
N LYS A 158 8.92 0.34 -6.33
CA LYS A 158 9.44 0.66 -7.67
C LYS A 158 10.91 1.08 -7.63
N ALA A 159 11.32 1.86 -6.63
CA ALA A 159 12.71 2.26 -6.47
C ALA A 159 13.60 1.03 -6.24
N ALA A 160 13.14 0.06 -5.45
CA ALA A 160 13.88 -1.17 -5.13
C ALA A 160 15.33 -0.93 -4.66
N GLY A 161 15.61 0.24 -4.08
CA GLY A 161 16.96 0.67 -3.65
C GLY A 161 17.81 1.35 -4.73
N GLU A 162 17.27 1.62 -5.92
CA GLU A 162 17.91 2.42 -6.96
C GLU A 162 17.63 3.93 -6.77
N GLU A 163 18.60 4.77 -7.13
CA GLU A 163 18.41 6.23 -7.13
C GLU A 163 17.56 6.64 -8.34
N ARG A 164 16.27 6.85 -8.11
CA ARG A 164 15.30 7.32 -9.10
C ARG A 164 14.59 8.56 -8.58
N CYS A 165 14.26 9.49 -9.46
CA CYS A 165 13.49 10.67 -9.08
C CYS A 165 12.03 10.31 -8.97
N GLN A 166 11.42 10.52 -7.80
CA GLN A 166 10.05 10.07 -7.53
C GLN A 166 9.10 11.24 -7.27
N ALA A 167 7.91 11.17 -7.86
CA ALA A 167 6.86 12.15 -7.65
C ALA A 167 5.47 11.53 -7.61
N VAL A 168 4.57 12.20 -6.89
CA VAL A 168 3.13 11.94 -6.92
C VAL A 168 2.44 13.19 -7.45
N LEU A 169 1.63 13.05 -8.49
CA LEU A 169 0.69 14.08 -8.92
C LEU A 169 -0.71 13.68 -8.45
N TRP A 170 -1.20 14.38 -7.44
CA TRP A 170 -2.39 14.02 -6.67
C TRP A 170 -3.54 14.98 -6.97
N PHE A 171 -4.66 14.43 -7.42
CA PHE A 171 -5.89 15.15 -7.75
C PHE A 171 -6.99 14.82 -6.75
N SER A 172 -7.69 15.84 -6.25
CA SER A 172 -8.91 15.69 -5.45
C SER A 172 -9.75 16.97 -5.54
N ASP A 173 -11.07 16.83 -5.44
CA ASP A 173 -12.03 17.93 -5.50
C ASP A 173 -12.56 18.39 -4.12
N GLY A 174 -12.18 17.67 -3.05
CA GLY A 174 -12.77 17.85 -1.74
C GLY A 174 -11.76 17.73 -0.59
N SER A 175 -12.29 17.45 0.59
CA SER A 175 -11.52 17.14 1.81
C SER A 175 -11.47 15.63 2.05
N LEU A 176 -10.59 15.20 2.94
CA LEU A 176 -10.69 13.87 3.56
C LEU A 176 -12.11 13.68 4.12
N ASP A 177 -12.84 12.71 3.58
CA ASP A 177 -14.26 12.48 3.89
C ASP A 177 -14.51 10.97 3.95
N LEU A 178 -15.01 10.50 5.09
CA LEU A 178 -15.32 9.09 5.33
C LEU A 178 -16.80 8.95 5.67
N ASP A 179 -17.37 7.79 5.41
CA ASP A 179 -18.76 7.53 5.75
C ASP A 179 -18.90 6.56 6.94
N ASP A 180 -19.94 6.80 7.73
CA ASP A 180 -20.43 5.79 8.66
C ASP A 180 -20.98 4.56 7.90
N ARG A 181 -20.72 3.38 8.44
CA ARG A 181 -21.08 2.08 7.83
C ARG A 181 -22.24 1.46 8.57
N THR A 182 -23.32 2.22 8.69
CA THR A 182 -24.49 1.81 9.50
C THR A 182 -25.33 0.72 8.83
N ASP A 183 -25.23 0.53 7.50
CA ASP A 183 -25.79 -0.63 6.83
C ASP A 183 -24.81 -1.83 6.99
N PRO A 184 -25.29 -2.99 7.49
CA PRO A 184 -24.47 -4.20 7.54
C PRO A 184 -23.82 -4.60 6.20
N ALA A 185 -24.44 -4.27 5.06
CA ALA A 185 -23.87 -4.55 3.74
C ALA A 185 -22.66 -3.66 3.41
N GLU A 186 -22.65 -2.41 3.88
CA GLU A 186 -21.52 -1.48 3.74
C GLU A 186 -20.35 -1.94 4.62
N ALA A 187 -20.63 -2.31 5.87
CA ALA A 187 -19.64 -2.85 6.79
C ALA A 187 -19.00 -4.16 6.29
N GLU A 188 -19.79 -5.04 5.66
CA GLU A 188 -19.27 -6.27 5.04
C GLU A 188 -18.39 -5.96 3.81
N ARG A 189 -18.74 -4.93 3.03
CA ARG A 189 -18.03 -4.56 1.80
C ARG A 189 -16.74 -3.79 2.05
N TYR A 190 -16.76 -2.81 2.95
CA TYR A 190 -15.68 -1.84 3.17
C TYR A 190 -14.95 -2.03 4.51
N GLY A 191 -15.36 -3.04 5.29
CA GLY A 191 -14.84 -3.32 6.62
C GLY A 191 -15.44 -2.42 7.70
N GLU A 192 -15.23 -2.76 8.96
CA GLU A 192 -15.78 -2.00 10.10
C GLU A 192 -14.83 -0.92 10.63
N ARG A 193 -13.56 -0.94 10.23
CA ARG A 193 -12.48 -0.09 10.77
C ARG A 193 -11.43 0.23 9.73
N LYS A 194 -10.67 1.29 9.98
CA LYS A 194 -9.54 1.72 9.14
C LYS A 194 -8.19 1.44 9.83
N PRO A 195 -7.09 1.23 9.09
CA PRO A 195 -5.78 0.92 9.67
C PRO A 195 -5.21 2.01 10.59
N TYR A 196 -5.51 3.28 10.32
CA TYR A 196 -5.10 4.45 11.10
C TYR A 196 -6.03 4.76 12.28
N ALA A 197 -7.17 4.09 12.37
CA ALA A 197 -8.16 4.25 13.43
C ALA A 197 -8.69 2.89 13.94
N PRO A 198 -7.81 1.99 14.43
CA PRO A 198 -8.18 0.60 14.76
C PRO A 198 -9.16 0.45 15.93
N ASP A 199 -9.30 1.51 16.74
CA ASP A 199 -10.21 1.59 17.89
C ASP A 199 -11.54 2.28 17.56
N VAL A 200 -11.66 2.88 16.37
CA VAL A 200 -12.89 3.50 15.88
C VAL A 200 -13.70 2.47 15.09
N ASP A 201 -14.95 2.29 15.51
CA ASP A 201 -15.90 1.36 14.91
C ASP A 201 -16.85 2.16 14.01
N LEU A 202 -16.62 2.08 12.70
CA LEU A 202 -17.32 2.87 11.69
C LEU A 202 -18.79 2.48 11.54
N THR A 203 -19.23 1.39 12.17
CA THR A 203 -20.65 0.99 12.17
C THR A 203 -21.52 1.85 13.08
N ARG A 204 -20.92 2.77 13.85
CA ARG A 204 -21.61 3.65 14.78
C ARG A 204 -21.84 5.02 14.15
N PRO A 205 -23.03 5.61 14.27
CA PRO A 205 -23.29 6.95 13.74
C PRO A 205 -22.35 8.03 14.32
N GLY A 206 -21.78 8.87 13.45
CA GLY A 206 -20.87 9.97 13.75
C GLY A 206 -19.46 9.54 14.13
N SER A 207 -19.02 8.36 13.67
CA SER A 207 -17.69 7.82 13.96
C SER A 207 -16.68 8.13 12.85
N ASP A 208 -17.17 8.36 11.64
CA ASP A 208 -16.49 9.00 10.51
C ASP A 208 -15.60 10.18 10.91
N ALA A 209 -16.16 11.21 11.56
CA ALA A 209 -15.44 12.44 11.89
C ALA A 209 -14.26 12.22 12.85
N GLU A 210 -14.35 11.21 13.73
CA GLU A 210 -13.23 10.84 14.60
C GLU A 210 -12.16 10.06 13.82
N ALA A 211 -12.56 9.20 12.88
CA ALA A 211 -11.63 8.49 12.01
C ALA A 211 -10.91 9.46 11.05
N GLU A 212 -11.60 10.44 10.49
CA GLU A 212 -11.03 11.52 9.67
C GLU A 212 -10.01 12.33 10.45
N ARG A 213 -10.34 12.73 11.68
CA ARG A 213 -9.42 13.46 12.56
C ARG A 213 -8.16 12.64 12.84
N LEU A 214 -8.30 11.34 13.13
CA LEU A 214 -7.16 10.44 13.35
C LEU A 214 -6.32 10.23 12.08
N ALA A 215 -6.94 10.16 10.91
CA ALA A 215 -6.23 10.12 9.63
C ALA A 215 -5.44 11.41 9.39
N ALA A 216 -6.06 12.57 9.56
CA ALA A 216 -5.39 13.87 9.43
C ALA A 216 -4.24 14.02 10.43
N ASP A 217 -4.44 13.60 11.69
CA ASP A 217 -3.41 13.60 12.72
C ASP A 217 -2.23 12.68 12.34
N ASP A 218 -2.47 11.46 11.84
CA ASP A 218 -1.37 10.54 11.44
C ASP A 218 -0.67 10.96 10.13
N LEU A 219 -1.40 11.60 9.21
CA LEU A 219 -0.82 12.24 8.02
C LEU A 219 0.15 13.36 8.41
N CYS A 220 -0.26 14.21 9.35
CA CYS A 220 0.39 15.50 9.64
C CYS A 220 1.20 15.57 10.95
N ARG A 221 1.19 14.55 11.80
CA ARG A 221 2.08 14.51 12.97
C ARG A 221 3.54 14.48 12.56
N ASP A 222 4.41 14.84 13.49
CA ASP A 222 5.86 14.62 13.37
C ASP A 222 6.14 13.14 13.03
N GLY A 223 6.87 12.91 11.94
CA GLY A 223 7.19 11.57 11.45
C GLY A 223 6.03 10.81 10.82
N GLY A 224 4.89 11.47 10.58
CA GLY A 224 3.70 10.95 9.91
C GLY A 224 3.92 10.66 8.42
N VAL A 225 2.85 10.34 7.70
CA VAL A 225 2.94 9.94 6.27
C VAL A 225 3.54 11.04 5.40
N ALA A 226 3.21 12.31 5.66
CA ALA A 226 3.78 13.45 4.92
C ALA A 226 5.30 13.54 5.08
N ASP A 227 5.80 13.37 6.31
CA ASP A 227 7.25 13.35 6.58
C ASP A 227 7.93 12.12 5.97
N GLN A 228 7.25 10.96 5.97
CA GLN A 228 7.76 9.75 5.33
C GLN A 228 7.94 9.94 3.81
N LEU A 229 7.01 10.60 3.12
CA LEU A 229 7.12 10.93 1.70
C LEU A 229 8.29 11.89 1.43
N ARG A 230 8.41 12.97 2.23
CA ARG A 230 9.49 13.97 2.07
C ARG A 230 10.87 13.40 2.37
N ARG A 231 10.96 12.45 3.31
CA ARG A 231 12.20 11.70 3.61
C ARG A 231 12.57 10.72 2.49
N ALA A 232 11.60 10.12 1.80
CA ALA A 232 11.81 9.24 0.66
C ALA A 232 12.07 10.00 -0.67
N PRO A 233 12.72 11.18 -0.58
CA PRO A 233 12.60 12.33 -1.50
C PRO A 233 11.47 12.33 -2.54
N VAL A 234 10.23 12.01 -2.15
CA VAL A 234 9.08 12.03 -3.07
C VAL A 234 8.50 13.44 -3.17
N THR A 235 8.49 14.03 -4.36
CA THR A 235 7.85 15.33 -4.60
C THR A 235 6.34 15.16 -4.77
N VAL A 236 5.53 15.82 -3.93
CA VAL A 236 4.06 15.74 -3.98
C VAL A 236 3.49 17.00 -4.64
N PHE A 237 2.83 16.83 -5.78
CA PHE A 237 2.13 17.88 -6.51
C PHE A 237 0.63 17.74 -6.25
N GLY A 238 0.05 18.59 -5.41
CA GLY A 238 -1.38 18.60 -5.12
C GLY A 238 -2.16 19.51 -6.08
N ILE A 239 -3.19 18.96 -6.72
CA ILE A 239 -4.12 19.66 -7.60
C ILE A 239 -5.53 19.61 -7.00
N GLY A 240 -6.00 20.74 -6.46
CA GLY A 240 -7.35 20.87 -5.91
C GLY A 240 -8.35 21.28 -6.99
N LEU A 241 -9.39 20.48 -7.23
CA LEU A 241 -10.42 20.73 -8.25
C LEU A 241 -11.62 21.46 -7.62
N SER A 242 -11.72 22.78 -7.76
CA SER A 242 -12.74 23.56 -7.01
C SER A 242 -14.03 23.81 -7.79
N ALA A 243 -14.03 23.71 -9.12
CA ALA A 243 -15.18 24.00 -10.00
C ALA A 243 -15.87 25.37 -9.72
N GLY A 244 -15.17 26.31 -9.09
CA GLY A 244 -15.72 27.60 -8.63
C GLY A 244 -16.51 27.55 -7.30
N GLY A 245 -16.52 26.41 -6.60
CA GLY A 245 -17.03 26.23 -5.23
C GLY A 245 -15.93 26.43 -4.17
N GLY A 246 -16.30 26.87 -2.97
CA GLY A 246 -15.37 27.13 -1.86
C GLY A 246 -14.92 25.88 -1.11
N ALA A 247 -14.33 24.91 -1.81
CA ALA A 247 -13.75 23.70 -1.21
C ALA A 247 -12.56 24.04 -0.28
N ASP A 248 -12.38 23.25 0.79
CA ASP A 248 -11.29 23.41 1.76
C ASP A 248 -10.12 22.48 1.40
N PHE A 249 -9.04 23.07 0.89
CA PHE A 249 -7.82 22.35 0.53
C PHE A 249 -6.67 22.55 1.54
N ASP A 250 -6.92 23.07 2.74
CA ASP A 250 -5.84 23.38 3.70
C ASP A 250 -5.06 22.12 4.11
N LEU A 251 -5.74 20.98 4.31
CA LEU A 251 -5.09 19.70 4.60
C LEU A 251 -4.24 19.22 3.41
N MET A 252 -4.81 19.22 2.19
CA MET A 252 -4.12 18.81 0.97
C MET A 252 -2.88 19.68 0.70
N ARG A 253 -3.02 20.99 0.88
CA ARG A 253 -1.93 21.96 0.79
C ARG A 253 -0.86 21.64 1.82
N GLY A 254 -1.22 21.47 3.10
CA GLY A 254 -0.25 21.18 4.14
C GLY A 254 0.49 19.86 3.93
N ILE A 255 -0.17 18.81 3.45
CA ILE A 255 0.50 17.55 3.11
C ILE A 255 1.49 17.76 1.95
N SER A 256 1.08 18.46 0.90
CA SER A 256 1.91 18.67 -0.30
C SER A 256 3.10 19.59 -0.03
N THR A 257 2.90 20.69 0.71
CA THR A 257 3.88 21.78 0.86
C THR A 257 4.48 21.91 2.26
N GLY A 258 3.97 21.20 3.26
CA GLY A 258 4.37 21.40 4.67
C GLY A 258 3.81 22.67 5.31
N GLU A 259 3.15 23.54 4.53
CA GLU A 259 2.47 24.73 5.04
C GLU A 259 1.40 24.36 6.07
N GLY A 260 1.11 25.27 7.00
CA GLY A 260 0.13 25.00 8.06
C GLY A 260 0.60 24.02 9.14
N GLY A 261 1.83 23.50 9.06
CA GLY A 261 2.45 22.67 10.11
C GLY A 261 2.19 21.17 9.98
N CYS A 262 1.92 20.68 8.76
CA CYS A 262 1.74 19.26 8.51
C CYS A 262 3.11 18.57 8.32
N GLY A 263 3.57 17.91 9.38
CA GLY A 263 4.89 17.26 9.46
C GLY A 263 6.02 18.19 9.92
N ALA A 264 7.08 17.60 10.47
CA ALA A 264 8.27 18.31 10.95
C ALA A 264 9.34 18.47 9.86
N ILE A 265 9.30 17.68 8.79
CA ILE A 265 10.26 17.70 7.70
C ILE A 265 9.78 18.70 6.64
N GLN A 266 10.58 19.75 6.43
CA GLN A 266 10.28 20.87 5.52
C GLN A 266 11.31 20.97 4.37
N GLY A 267 12.13 19.94 4.16
CA GLY A 267 13.16 19.86 3.10
C GLY A 267 13.76 18.45 3.01
N PRO A 268 14.54 18.09 1.96
CA PRO A 268 15.13 18.95 0.94
C PRO A 268 14.23 19.30 -0.25
N THR A 269 13.15 18.54 -0.48
CA THR A 269 12.16 18.80 -1.52
C THR A 269 10.81 19.06 -0.88
N VAL A 270 10.30 20.27 -1.08
CA VAL A 270 8.93 20.63 -0.73
C VAL A 270 8.10 20.45 -1.99
N GLY A 271 6.93 19.81 -1.87
CA GLY A 271 5.99 19.70 -2.97
C GLY A 271 5.33 21.05 -3.31
N SER A 272 4.33 21.03 -4.18
CA SER A 272 3.55 22.24 -4.48
C SER A 272 2.07 21.94 -4.48
N PHE A 273 1.26 22.96 -4.18
CA PHE A 273 -0.19 22.88 -4.28
C PHE A 273 -0.69 23.91 -5.30
N THR A 274 -1.61 23.51 -6.18
CA THR A 274 -2.29 24.38 -7.13
C THR A 274 -3.79 24.11 -7.07
N GLU A 275 -4.58 25.17 -6.91
CA GLU A 275 -6.03 25.10 -7.07
C GLU A 275 -6.37 25.33 -8.55
N ALA A 276 -7.18 24.43 -9.12
CA ALA A 276 -7.67 24.48 -10.48
C ALA A 276 -9.18 24.75 -10.46
N ASP A 277 -9.55 25.95 -10.89
CA ASP A 277 -10.94 26.41 -11.04
C ASP A 277 -11.52 26.16 -12.45
N SER A 278 -10.67 25.77 -13.40
CA SER A 278 -11.02 25.52 -14.81
C SER A 278 -9.99 24.63 -15.51
N ILE A 279 -10.39 23.97 -16.59
CA ILE A 279 -9.51 23.17 -17.46
C ILE A 279 -8.31 23.99 -17.97
N GLU A 280 -8.46 25.29 -18.24
CA GLU A 280 -7.36 26.14 -18.68
C GLU A 280 -6.34 26.36 -17.56
N SER A 281 -6.79 26.56 -16.32
CA SER A 281 -5.90 26.66 -15.16
C SER A 281 -5.12 25.36 -14.95
N LEU A 282 -5.77 24.22 -15.17
CA LEU A 282 -5.14 22.90 -15.08
C LEU A 282 -4.14 22.65 -16.21
N ILE A 283 -4.49 22.97 -17.46
CA ILE A 283 -3.58 22.89 -18.61
C ILE A 283 -2.35 23.79 -18.36
N ARG A 284 -2.52 25.01 -17.88
CA ARG A 284 -1.40 25.91 -17.54
C ARG A 284 -0.54 25.35 -16.41
N ALA A 285 -1.14 24.79 -15.36
CA ALA A 285 -0.40 24.13 -14.29
C ALA A 285 0.50 23.01 -14.83
N PHE A 286 0.00 22.22 -15.78
CA PHE A 286 0.79 21.18 -16.46
C PHE A 286 1.75 21.71 -17.50
N ASP A 287 1.46 22.84 -18.13
CA ASP A 287 2.38 23.51 -19.03
C ASP A 287 3.67 23.93 -18.31
N ARG A 288 3.55 24.36 -17.05
CA ARG A 288 4.71 24.63 -16.17
C ARG A 288 5.51 23.37 -15.82
N LEU A 289 4.89 22.18 -15.82
CA LEU A 289 5.58 20.90 -15.55
C LEU A 289 6.39 20.39 -16.74
N GLN A 290 6.26 21.00 -17.94
CA GLN A 290 6.91 20.48 -19.16
C GLN A 290 8.41 20.65 -19.20
N ASN A 291 8.91 21.78 -18.69
CA ASN A 291 10.34 22.06 -18.52
C ASN A 291 10.63 22.20 -17.03
N PRO A 292 10.68 21.08 -16.30
CA PRO A 292 10.74 21.16 -14.86
C PRO A 292 12.10 21.77 -14.45
N GLY A 293 12.05 23.00 -13.92
CA GLY A 293 13.22 23.83 -13.58
C GLY A 293 13.10 25.25 -14.12
N GLN A 294 12.15 25.46 -15.02
CA GLN A 294 12.06 26.62 -15.89
C GLN A 294 10.58 27.05 -15.95
N GLU A 295 10.22 28.11 -15.24
CA GLU A 295 8.86 28.67 -15.34
C GLU A 295 8.71 29.47 -16.64
N PRO A 296 7.57 29.32 -17.36
CA PRO A 296 7.32 30.07 -18.57
C PRO A 296 7.17 31.56 -18.29
N THR A 297 7.47 32.38 -19.30
CA THR A 297 7.15 33.81 -19.23
C THR A 297 5.64 33.99 -19.43
N THR A 298 4.92 34.19 -18.32
CA THR A 298 3.47 34.42 -18.35
C THR A 298 3.13 35.90 -18.56
N THR A 299 2.26 36.18 -19.53
CA THR A 299 1.68 37.52 -19.72
C THR A 299 0.17 37.46 -19.87
N GLU A 300 -0.52 38.45 -19.32
CA GLU A 300 -1.98 38.49 -19.31
C GLU A 300 -2.47 39.77 -20.00
N ARG A 301 -3.39 39.64 -20.96
CA ARG A 301 -3.96 40.74 -21.74
C ARG A 301 -5.48 40.58 -21.88
N GLN A 302 -6.13 41.56 -22.52
CA GLN A 302 -7.54 41.47 -22.86
C GLN A 302 -7.76 40.76 -24.21
N VAL A 303 -8.89 40.08 -24.36
CA VAL A 303 -9.31 39.54 -25.65
C VAL A 303 -9.77 40.69 -26.54
N CYS A 304 -9.19 40.80 -27.74
CA CYS A 304 -9.56 41.83 -28.70
C CYS A 304 -10.95 41.57 -29.28
N GLN A 305 -11.70 42.64 -29.56
CA GLN A 305 -13.08 42.56 -30.04
C GLN A 305 -13.12 42.94 -31.53
N GLY A 306 -13.54 42.00 -32.38
CA GLY A 306 -13.68 42.16 -33.83
C GLY A 306 -12.37 42.01 -34.62
N GLU A 307 -11.39 42.86 -34.33
CA GLU A 307 -10.08 42.90 -34.98
C GLU A 307 -8.93 42.96 -33.96
N VAL A 308 -7.70 42.73 -34.43
CA VAL A 308 -6.49 42.81 -33.59
C VAL A 308 -6.37 44.22 -33.01
N CYS A 309 -6.18 44.30 -31.70
CA CYS A 309 -6.10 45.54 -30.93
C CYS A 309 -4.75 45.62 -30.18
N PRO A 310 -4.14 46.80 -30.04
CA PRO A 310 -2.85 46.94 -29.37
C PRO A 310 -2.83 46.40 -27.93
N GLU A 311 -3.94 46.57 -27.19
CA GLU A 311 -4.03 46.20 -25.78
C GLU A 311 -4.16 44.68 -25.56
N GLY A 312 -4.54 43.92 -26.59
CA GLY A 312 -4.63 42.46 -26.55
C GLY A 312 -3.42 41.73 -27.13
N ARG A 313 -2.42 42.47 -27.65
CA ARG A 313 -1.18 41.87 -28.16
C ARG A 313 -0.32 41.38 -27.00
N HIS A 314 0.14 40.13 -27.11
CA HIS A 314 1.22 39.58 -26.30
C HIS A 314 2.53 39.63 -27.11
N PRO A 315 3.31 40.73 -27.05
CA PRO A 315 4.56 40.83 -27.78
C PRO A 315 5.68 40.06 -27.09
N PHE A 316 6.55 39.45 -27.88
CA PHE A 316 7.80 38.83 -27.44
C PHE A 316 8.88 38.99 -28.50
N VAL A 317 10.14 38.99 -28.09
CA VAL A 317 11.30 39.27 -28.93
C VAL A 317 12.14 38.02 -29.05
N LEU A 318 12.37 37.59 -30.30
CA LEU A 318 13.23 36.47 -30.64
C LEU A 318 14.54 36.97 -31.25
N ASP A 319 15.63 36.23 -31.01
CA ASP A 319 16.94 36.43 -31.65
C ASP A 319 17.66 35.11 -31.89
N ASP A 320 18.90 35.17 -32.36
CA ASP A 320 19.69 34.00 -32.73
C ASP A 320 20.18 33.14 -31.54
N SER A 321 19.92 33.56 -30.29
CA SER A 321 20.17 32.70 -29.11
C SER A 321 19.07 31.67 -28.88
N ILE A 322 17.97 31.72 -29.65
CA ILE A 322 16.78 30.88 -29.50
C ILE A 322 16.58 30.06 -30.78
N SER A 323 16.37 28.75 -30.63
CA SER A 323 16.08 27.83 -31.75
C SER A 323 14.59 27.46 -31.87
N GLU A 324 13.85 27.48 -30.76
CA GLU A 324 12.42 27.21 -30.73
C GLU A 324 11.70 28.14 -29.74
N ALA A 325 10.50 28.59 -30.13
CA ALA A 325 9.59 29.33 -29.25
C ALA A 325 8.23 28.62 -29.22
N ARG A 326 7.75 28.29 -28.03
CA ARG A 326 6.44 27.67 -27.83
C ARG A 326 5.57 28.56 -26.97
N ALA A 327 4.36 28.84 -27.44
CA ALA A 327 3.42 29.73 -26.79
C ALA A 327 2.10 29.01 -26.54
N LEU A 328 1.74 28.80 -25.28
CA LEU A 328 0.41 28.35 -24.87
C LEU A 328 -0.47 29.57 -24.60
N LEU A 329 -1.50 29.78 -25.42
CA LEU A 329 -2.47 30.84 -25.23
C LEU A 329 -3.78 30.26 -24.71
N SER A 330 -4.25 30.74 -23.56
CA SER A 330 -5.56 30.40 -22.97
C SER A 330 -6.44 31.64 -22.84
N THR A 331 -7.76 31.46 -22.86
CA THR A 331 -8.74 32.55 -22.68
C THR A 331 -9.90 32.17 -21.75
N ASP A 332 -10.43 33.14 -21.02
CA ASP A 332 -11.67 33.00 -20.23
C ASP A 332 -12.95 33.35 -21.03
N ALA A 333 -12.81 33.68 -22.32
CA ALA A 333 -13.92 34.00 -23.20
C ALA A 333 -14.91 32.82 -23.34
N GLU A 334 -16.19 33.06 -23.09
CA GLU A 334 -17.27 32.05 -23.20
C GLU A 334 -17.61 31.64 -24.66
N VAL A 335 -16.94 32.23 -25.65
CA VAL A 335 -17.10 31.91 -27.07
C VAL A 335 -15.76 31.53 -27.69
N PRO A 336 -15.76 30.72 -28.77
CA PRO A 336 -14.54 30.42 -29.50
C PRO A 336 -13.89 31.71 -30.05
N VAL A 337 -12.60 31.92 -29.76
CA VAL A 337 -11.83 33.09 -30.23
C VAL A 337 -10.81 32.68 -31.28
N ASP A 338 -10.60 33.52 -32.29
CA ASP A 338 -9.50 33.35 -33.23
C ASP A 338 -8.18 33.69 -32.53
N VAL A 339 -7.11 33.00 -32.90
CA VAL A 339 -5.74 33.31 -32.47
C VAL A 339 -4.95 33.82 -33.66
N VAL A 340 -4.37 35.01 -33.52
CA VAL A 340 -3.58 35.67 -34.57
C VAL A 340 -2.13 35.72 -34.13
N LEU A 341 -1.24 35.16 -34.95
CA LEU A 341 0.21 35.30 -34.82
C LEU A 341 0.70 36.35 -35.82
N THR A 342 1.43 37.36 -35.35
CA THR A 342 2.03 38.42 -36.16
C THR A 342 3.56 38.29 -36.13
N ALA A 343 4.18 38.26 -37.31
CA ALA A 343 5.63 38.19 -37.49
C ALA A 343 6.30 39.58 -37.46
N PRO A 344 7.64 39.65 -37.37
CA PRO A 344 8.37 40.93 -37.31
C PRO A 344 8.16 41.84 -38.52
N ASP A 345 7.91 41.27 -39.70
CA ASP A 345 7.60 42.00 -40.92
C ASP A 345 6.15 42.53 -40.99
N GLY A 346 5.33 42.23 -39.97
CA GLY A 346 3.92 42.59 -39.86
C GLY A 346 2.96 41.62 -40.55
N SER A 347 3.43 40.52 -41.13
CA SER A 347 2.57 39.49 -41.70
C SER A 347 1.81 38.71 -40.61
N GLU A 348 0.56 38.34 -40.90
CA GLU A 348 -0.33 37.69 -39.91
C GLU A 348 -0.84 36.34 -40.38
N VAL A 349 -1.01 35.43 -39.42
CA VAL A 349 -1.66 34.13 -39.62
C VAL A 349 -2.76 33.93 -38.58
N VAL A 350 -3.95 33.55 -39.05
CA VAL A 350 -5.13 33.33 -38.19
C VAL A 350 -5.37 31.83 -38.01
N PHE A 351 -5.58 31.42 -36.76
CA PHE A 351 -6.01 30.10 -36.31
C PHE A 351 -7.41 30.19 -35.74
N THR A 352 -8.33 29.40 -36.28
CA THR A 352 -9.71 29.34 -35.81
C THR A 352 -9.92 28.06 -34.99
N PRO A 353 -10.64 28.12 -33.86
CA PRO A 353 -10.95 26.94 -33.03
C PRO A 353 -11.56 25.79 -33.82
N GLY A 354 -11.17 24.56 -33.47
CA GLY A 354 -11.71 23.32 -34.06
C GLY A 354 -11.16 22.94 -35.44
N ALA A 355 -10.18 23.67 -35.97
CA ALA A 355 -9.45 23.26 -37.16
C ALA A 355 -8.39 22.18 -36.82
N ASP A 356 -8.17 21.21 -37.72
CA ASP A 356 -7.11 20.21 -37.59
C ASP A 356 -5.73 20.89 -37.44
N PRO A 357 -4.75 20.25 -36.77
CA PRO A 357 -3.39 20.79 -36.63
C PRO A 357 -2.80 21.15 -38.00
N VAL A 358 -2.42 22.42 -38.18
CA VAL A 358 -1.90 22.92 -39.45
C VAL A 358 -0.43 23.28 -39.31
N TRP A 359 0.42 22.64 -40.11
CA TRP A 359 1.76 23.16 -40.38
C TRP A 359 1.66 24.35 -41.34
N ARG A 360 2.20 25.50 -40.95
CA ARG A 360 2.29 26.69 -41.78
C ARG A 360 3.73 27.21 -41.79
N SER A 361 4.04 28.06 -42.75
CA SER A 361 5.25 28.86 -42.71
C SER A 361 4.86 30.33 -42.69
N LEU A 362 5.52 31.10 -41.83
CA LEU A 362 5.37 32.55 -41.72
C LEU A 362 6.77 33.14 -41.64
N ASP A 363 7.11 34.04 -42.57
CA ASP A 363 8.42 34.68 -42.63
C ASP A 363 9.63 33.71 -42.55
N GLY A 364 9.52 32.56 -43.24
CA GLY A 364 10.57 31.52 -43.24
C GLY A 364 10.65 30.66 -41.97
N VAL A 365 9.85 30.97 -40.95
CA VAL A 365 9.70 30.18 -39.72
C VAL A 365 8.69 29.07 -39.95
N THR A 366 8.98 27.87 -39.43
CA THR A 366 8.02 26.75 -39.46
C THR A 366 7.13 26.82 -38.23
N LEU A 367 5.82 26.79 -38.45
CA LEU A 367 4.83 26.88 -37.39
C LEU A 367 3.98 25.61 -37.33
N ARG A 368 3.80 25.11 -36.10
CA ARG A 368 2.80 24.10 -35.76
C ARG A 368 1.80 24.70 -34.76
N GLN A 369 0.51 24.42 -34.99
CA GLN A 369 -0.55 24.80 -34.06
C GLN A 369 -1.37 23.57 -33.64
N GLU A 370 -1.75 23.52 -32.37
CA GLU A 370 -2.55 22.45 -31.78
C GLU A 370 -3.54 23.01 -30.75
N TRP A 371 -4.83 22.72 -30.91
CA TRP A 371 -5.86 23.08 -29.93
C TRP A 371 -5.85 22.07 -28.79
N THR A 372 -5.69 22.55 -27.55
CA THR A 372 -5.67 21.71 -26.34
C THR A 372 -7.02 21.71 -25.62
N SER A 373 -7.79 22.79 -25.77
CA SER A 373 -9.21 22.88 -25.44
C SER A 373 -9.88 23.84 -26.42
N ASP A 374 -11.21 24.03 -26.31
CA ASP A 374 -11.92 25.05 -27.11
C ASP A 374 -11.47 26.49 -26.81
N ARG A 375 -10.73 26.69 -25.71
CA ARG A 375 -10.25 27.99 -25.20
C ARG A 375 -8.74 28.02 -24.97
N SER A 376 -7.99 26.99 -25.38
CA SER A 376 -6.53 26.94 -25.26
C SER A 376 -5.85 26.37 -26.51
N THR A 377 -4.82 27.07 -26.99
CA THR A 377 -4.03 26.65 -28.16
C THR A 377 -2.53 26.72 -27.87
N ALA A 378 -1.80 25.71 -28.31
CA ALA A 378 -0.35 25.70 -28.31
C ALA A 378 0.15 26.06 -29.72
N LEU A 379 1.09 27.00 -29.78
CA LEU A 379 1.82 27.41 -30.99
C LEU A 379 3.30 27.04 -30.82
N THR A 380 3.89 26.35 -31.77
CA THR A 380 5.32 26.04 -31.78
C THR A 380 5.96 26.65 -33.03
N LEU A 381 6.93 27.53 -32.83
CA LEU A 381 7.70 28.24 -33.84
C LEU A 381 9.12 27.66 -33.84
N GLN A 382 9.55 27.12 -34.99
CA GLN A 382 10.89 26.57 -35.16
C GLN A 382 11.70 27.45 -36.10
N ARG A 383 12.89 27.85 -35.64
CA ARG A 383 13.82 28.65 -36.43
C ARG A 383 14.28 27.87 -37.66
N GLY A 384 14.35 28.55 -38.79
CA GLY A 384 14.99 28.05 -40.01
C GLY A 384 16.52 28.10 -39.92
N GLU A 385 17.21 28.18 -41.06
CA GLU A 385 18.66 28.39 -41.07
C GLU A 385 19.03 29.74 -40.44
N VAL A 386 20.04 29.77 -39.57
CA VAL A 386 20.51 31.00 -38.91
C VAL A 386 20.86 32.06 -39.96
N GLY A 387 20.36 33.28 -39.78
CA GLY A 387 20.57 34.37 -40.72
C GLY A 387 19.72 34.34 -41.99
N SER A 388 18.75 33.42 -42.12
CA SER A 388 17.81 33.38 -43.26
C SER A 388 16.86 34.58 -43.34
N GLY A 389 16.84 35.42 -42.30
CA GLY A 389 15.86 36.51 -42.13
C GLY A 389 14.53 35.99 -41.57
N GLY A 390 13.80 36.86 -40.88
CA GLY A 390 12.42 36.63 -40.43
C GLY A 390 12.22 36.05 -39.02
N TRP A 391 13.22 35.36 -38.47
CA TRP A 391 13.19 34.89 -37.07
C TRP A 391 13.37 36.02 -36.06
N THR A 392 14.45 36.79 -36.23
CA THR A 392 14.86 37.83 -35.28
C THR A 392 13.96 39.05 -35.36
N GLY A 393 13.36 39.44 -34.24
CA GLY A 393 12.49 40.60 -34.13
C GLY A 393 11.32 40.42 -33.17
N VAL A 394 10.36 41.35 -33.24
CA VAL A 394 9.15 41.32 -32.40
C VAL A 394 8.09 40.43 -33.04
N TRP A 395 7.70 39.39 -32.33
CA TRP A 395 6.54 38.56 -32.61
C TRP A 395 5.39 38.94 -31.68
N SER A 396 4.15 38.66 -32.08
CA SER A 396 3.03 38.79 -31.13
C SER A 396 1.94 37.77 -31.36
N VAL A 397 1.33 37.32 -30.26
CA VAL A 397 0.13 36.47 -30.27
C VAL A 397 -1.05 37.27 -29.72
N THR A 398 -2.21 37.18 -30.36
CA THR A 398 -3.43 37.91 -29.96
C THR A 398 -4.66 37.01 -30.04
N ALA A 399 -5.48 37.01 -28.99
CA ALA A 399 -6.82 36.42 -29.01
C ALA A 399 -7.86 37.43 -29.52
N VAL A 400 -8.70 37.03 -30.47
CA VAL A 400 -9.68 37.90 -31.13
C VAL A 400 -11.07 37.26 -31.15
N ASP A 401 -12.01 37.84 -30.40
CA ASP A 401 -13.43 37.54 -30.52
C ASP A 401 -14.03 38.32 -31.70
N ARG A 402 -14.17 37.65 -32.85
CA ARG A 402 -14.75 38.21 -34.08
C ARG A 402 -16.21 38.66 -33.93
N THR A 403 -16.93 38.11 -32.95
CA THR A 403 -18.33 38.43 -32.70
C THR A 403 -18.51 39.62 -31.77
N SER A 404 -17.44 40.05 -31.09
CA SER A 404 -17.45 41.13 -30.11
C SER A 404 -18.48 40.90 -28.99
N SER A 405 -18.59 39.66 -28.50
CA SER A 405 -19.60 39.24 -27.53
C SER A 405 -19.04 39.01 -26.13
N THR A 406 -17.72 38.92 -25.98
CA THR A 406 -17.01 38.61 -24.72
C THR A 406 -16.25 39.83 -24.18
N GLN A 407 -16.98 40.95 -24.00
CA GLN A 407 -16.36 42.17 -23.51
C GLN A 407 -15.84 42.00 -22.07
N GLY A 408 -14.56 42.26 -21.86
CA GLY A 408 -13.89 42.10 -20.56
C GLY A 408 -13.20 40.75 -20.36
N ALA A 409 -13.33 39.82 -21.31
CA ALA A 409 -12.56 38.59 -21.32
C ALA A 409 -11.05 38.85 -21.45
N ARG A 410 -10.26 37.95 -20.87
CA ARG A 410 -8.81 38.00 -20.76
C ARG A 410 -8.16 36.78 -21.40
N SER A 411 -7.01 37.02 -22.00
CA SER A 411 -6.11 36.00 -22.53
C SER A 411 -4.81 35.95 -21.72
N THR A 412 -4.32 34.74 -21.49
CA THR A 412 -3.05 34.47 -20.83
C THR A 412 -2.14 33.73 -21.80
N LEU A 413 -0.91 34.20 -21.95
CA LEU A 413 0.13 33.56 -22.75
C LEU A 413 1.23 33.04 -21.83
N ASP A 414 1.48 31.74 -21.85
CA ASP A 414 2.66 31.10 -21.27
C ASP A 414 3.67 30.82 -22.40
N LEU A 415 4.82 31.48 -22.36
CA LEU A 415 5.84 31.41 -23.39
C LEU A 415 7.07 30.65 -22.90
N HIS A 416 7.40 29.57 -23.60
CA HIS A 416 8.62 28.78 -23.45
C HIS A 416 9.59 29.10 -24.58
N LEU A 417 10.82 29.45 -24.22
CA LEU A 417 11.88 29.79 -25.18
C LEU A 417 13.05 28.83 -24.98
N THR A 418 13.34 28.04 -26.00
CA THR A 418 14.47 27.10 -25.98
C THR A 418 15.72 27.83 -26.46
N GLY A 419 16.63 28.10 -25.52
CA GLY A 419 17.94 28.70 -25.80
C GLY A 419 18.99 27.66 -26.21
N ASP A 420 19.97 28.09 -27.02
CA ASP A 420 21.04 27.23 -27.51
C ASP A 420 22.29 27.24 -26.62
N LEU A 421 22.27 27.96 -25.49
CA LEU A 421 23.42 28.20 -24.63
C LEU A 421 23.33 27.40 -23.34
N VAL A 422 24.43 26.75 -22.98
CA VAL A 422 24.52 25.86 -21.82
C VAL A 422 25.70 26.32 -20.94
N PRO A 423 25.48 26.61 -19.64
CA PRO A 423 26.58 26.89 -18.73
C PRO A 423 27.37 25.62 -18.40
N THR A 424 28.69 25.74 -18.31
CA THR A 424 29.60 24.62 -18.01
C THR A 424 30.70 25.01 -17.02
N VAL A 425 31.28 24.00 -16.36
CA VAL A 425 32.49 24.15 -15.53
C VAL A 425 33.72 23.82 -16.39
N THR A 426 34.67 24.74 -16.46
CA THR A 426 35.85 24.63 -17.34
C THR A 426 37.13 24.25 -16.58
N SER A 427 37.18 24.51 -15.27
CA SER A 427 38.31 24.16 -14.42
C SER A 427 37.86 24.01 -12.96
N PRO A 428 38.45 23.10 -12.17
CA PRO A 428 39.47 22.11 -12.56
C PRO A 428 38.91 20.92 -13.36
N ASP A 429 39.75 20.29 -14.20
CA ASP A 429 39.46 19.05 -14.93
C ASP A 429 40.54 17.99 -14.64
N PRO A 430 40.23 16.86 -13.97
CA PRO A 430 38.91 16.46 -13.49
C PRO A 430 38.43 17.30 -12.29
N LEU A 431 37.11 17.44 -12.16
CA LEU A 431 36.47 18.12 -11.03
C LEU A 431 36.48 17.22 -9.78
N GLU A 432 37.57 17.28 -9.00
CA GLU A 432 37.69 16.62 -7.71
C GLU A 432 37.48 17.60 -6.56
N LEU A 433 36.45 17.36 -5.75
CA LEU A 433 36.13 18.16 -4.55
C LEU A 433 36.39 17.34 -3.29
N ARG A 434 37.06 17.89 -2.28
CA ARG A 434 37.35 17.21 -1.00
C ARG A 434 36.90 18.05 0.18
N ALA A 435 36.30 17.40 1.17
CA ALA A 435 35.91 18.04 2.42
C ALA A 435 37.15 18.61 3.13
N GLY A 436 37.03 19.83 3.67
CA GLY A 436 38.13 20.53 4.32
C GLY A 436 38.99 21.43 3.40
N GLU A 437 38.74 21.44 2.09
CA GLU A 437 39.48 22.25 1.12
C GLU A 437 38.71 23.48 0.66
N THR A 438 39.41 24.40 -0.02
CA THR A 438 38.81 25.59 -0.63
C THR A 438 39.25 25.75 -2.11
N PRO A 439 38.82 24.86 -3.03
CA PRO A 439 39.20 24.96 -4.44
C PRO A 439 38.61 26.19 -5.13
N GLU A 440 39.17 26.58 -6.28
CA GLU A 440 38.61 27.63 -7.16
C GLU A 440 38.05 26.98 -8.42
N LEU A 441 36.80 27.31 -8.76
CA LEU A 441 36.11 26.84 -9.97
C LEU A 441 36.05 27.96 -11.01
N VAL A 442 36.14 27.60 -12.29
CA VAL A 442 35.96 28.52 -13.42
C VAL A 442 34.83 27.99 -14.30
N PHE A 443 33.99 28.89 -14.80
CA PHE A 443 32.82 28.56 -15.62
C PHE A 443 32.95 29.10 -17.04
N GLY A 444 32.07 28.65 -17.92
CA GLY A 444 31.99 29.08 -19.32
C GLY A 444 30.64 28.75 -19.94
N LEU A 445 30.50 29.05 -21.23
CA LEU A 445 29.33 28.72 -22.03
C LEU A 445 29.71 27.79 -23.17
N THR A 446 28.82 26.86 -23.50
CA THR A 446 28.86 26.08 -24.73
C THR A 446 27.53 26.17 -25.47
N ASP A 447 27.55 25.91 -26.77
CA ASP A 447 26.33 25.65 -27.52
C ASP A 447 25.82 24.21 -27.30
N LEU A 448 24.72 23.84 -27.97
CA LEU A 448 24.16 22.49 -27.93
C LEU A 448 25.06 21.41 -28.55
N ASP A 449 26.01 21.79 -29.42
CA ASP A 449 27.01 20.89 -30.00
C ASP A 449 28.25 20.72 -29.08
N GLY A 450 28.28 21.45 -27.97
CA GLY A 450 29.37 21.45 -26.99
C GLY A 450 30.56 22.32 -27.38
N GLU A 451 30.43 23.17 -28.41
CA GLU A 451 31.46 24.14 -28.77
C GLU A 451 31.39 25.36 -27.85
N GLY A 452 32.55 25.89 -27.44
CA GLY A 452 32.62 27.05 -26.55
C GLY A 452 32.06 28.32 -27.21
N VAL A 453 31.24 29.06 -26.47
CA VAL A 453 30.63 30.31 -26.94
C VAL A 453 31.25 31.49 -26.20
N GLU A 454 31.74 32.46 -26.96
CA GLU A 454 32.23 33.73 -26.41
C GLU A 454 31.07 34.62 -25.97
N THR A 455 31.21 35.23 -24.80
CA THR A 455 30.12 35.99 -24.15
C THR A 455 29.74 37.27 -24.90
N ASP A 456 30.65 37.82 -25.72
CA ASP A 456 30.45 39.03 -26.51
C ASP A 456 29.62 38.83 -27.79
N ALA A 457 29.35 37.57 -28.17
CA ALA A 457 28.49 37.23 -29.29
C ALA A 457 26.98 37.42 -28.97
N LEU A 458 26.61 37.56 -27.69
CA LEU A 458 25.22 37.73 -27.28
C LEU A 458 24.78 39.18 -27.46
N LEU A 459 23.67 39.37 -28.20
CA LEU A 459 23.07 40.69 -28.40
C LEU A 459 22.36 41.19 -27.13
N GLY A 460 21.80 40.26 -26.34
CA GLY A 460 21.06 40.50 -25.13
C GLY A 460 21.93 40.66 -23.87
N THR A 461 21.29 40.54 -22.71
CA THR A 461 21.97 40.50 -21.41
C THR A 461 21.80 39.12 -20.77
N ALA A 462 22.79 38.64 -20.03
CA ALA A 462 22.67 37.40 -19.28
C ALA A 462 23.28 37.51 -17.88
N THR A 463 22.71 36.78 -16.94
CA THR A 463 23.26 36.58 -15.59
C THR A 463 23.52 35.11 -15.32
N PHE A 464 24.52 34.85 -14.49
CA PHE A 464 25.01 33.52 -14.16
C PHE A 464 24.98 33.30 -12.64
N THR A 465 24.47 32.14 -12.25
CA THR A 465 24.41 31.68 -10.87
C THR A 465 25.03 30.28 -10.79
N ALA A 466 25.85 30.04 -9.78
CA ALA A 466 26.46 28.73 -9.52
C ALA A 466 26.35 28.39 -8.04
N VAL A 467 25.75 27.23 -7.74
CA VAL A 467 25.49 26.79 -6.37
C VAL A 467 25.81 25.31 -6.24
N LEU A 468 26.72 24.98 -5.32
CA LEU A 468 26.93 23.60 -4.89
C LEU A 468 25.84 23.25 -3.86
N ARG A 469 25.17 22.12 -4.03
CA ARG A 469 24.10 21.66 -3.14
C ARG A 469 24.48 20.35 -2.46
N PRO A 470 25.24 20.38 -1.35
CA PRO A 470 25.52 19.18 -0.58
C PRO A 470 24.24 18.57 0.00
N ALA A 471 24.11 17.26 -0.01
CA ALA A 471 22.96 16.58 0.58
C ALA A 471 22.91 16.84 2.11
N GLY A 472 21.77 17.32 2.62
CA GLY A 472 21.54 17.51 4.06
C GLY A 472 22.26 18.71 4.69
N ALA A 473 22.85 19.60 3.91
CA ALA A 473 23.51 20.83 4.39
C ALA A 473 23.11 22.05 3.55
N ASP A 474 23.40 23.24 4.08
CA ASP A 474 23.09 24.50 3.39
C ASP A 474 23.85 24.59 2.05
N PRO A 475 23.21 25.15 0.99
CA PRO A 475 23.86 25.35 -0.29
C PRO A 475 25.08 26.28 -0.19
N VAL A 476 26.16 25.96 -0.91
CA VAL A 476 27.34 26.81 -1.03
C VAL A 476 27.26 27.59 -2.34
N VAL A 477 27.02 28.90 -2.22
CA VAL A 477 26.89 29.81 -3.37
C VAL A 477 28.28 30.23 -3.86
N LEU A 478 28.58 29.96 -5.13
CA LEU A 478 29.82 30.37 -5.78
C LEU A 478 29.64 31.67 -6.57
N ALA A 479 28.51 31.80 -7.27
CA ALA A 479 28.10 32.99 -8.03
C ALA A 479 26.60 33.20 -7.86
N ASP A 480 26.15 34.45 -7.76
CA ASP A 480 24.75 34.82 -7.56
C ASP A 480 24.35 35.96 -8.50
N GLY A 481 23.71 35.62 -9.62
CA GLY A 481 23.20 36.58 -10.60
C GLY A 481 24.29 37.47 -11.20
N GLU A 482 25.51 36.95 -11.34
CA GLU A 482 26.65 37.72 -11.85
C GLU A 482 26.52 38.01 -13.34
N PRO A 483 26.94 39.18 -13.82
CA PRO A 483 26.94 39.46 -15.25
C PRO A 483 27.89 38.52 -15.99
N LEU A 484 27.51 38.18 -17.23
CA LEU A 484 28.21 37.14 -18.00
C LEU A 484 29.69 37.45 -18.30
N ASP A 485 30.10 38.73 -18.26
CA ASP A 485 31.51 39.12 -18.43
C ASP A 485 32.43 38.62 -17.31
N ARG A 486 31.87 38.12 -16.20
CA ARG A 486 32.60 37.54 -15.06
C ARG A 486 32.55 36.02 -14.98
N ILE A 487 31.82 35.35 -15.88
CA ILE A 487 31.65 33.88 -15.81
C ILE A 487 33.00 33.13 -15.81
N GLY A 488 34.01 33.67 -16.49
CA GLY A 488 35.36 33.12 -16.57
C GLY A 488 36.31 33.47 -15.42
N ASP A 489 35.86 34.24 -14.42
CA ASP A 489 36.69 34.54 -13.24
C ASP A 489 36.80 33.30 -12.32
N PRO A 490 37.86 33.16 -11.51
CA PRO A 490 37.95 32.11 -10.49
C PRO A 490 36.97 32.36 -9.33
N HIS A 491 36.15 31.34 -9.00
CA HIS A 491 35.16 31.38 -7.93
C HIS A 491 35.58 30.42 -6.79
N PRO A 492 35.91 30.92 -5.59
CA PRO A 492 36.31 30.07 -4.47
C PRO A 492 35.11 29.30 -3.91
N LEU A 493 35.32 28.01 -3.64
CA LEU A 493 34.33 27.10 -3.06
C LEU A 493 34.80 26.64 -1.67
N ASP A 494 34.10 27.05 -0.60
CA ASP A 494 34.46 26.65 0.76
C ASP A 494 33.83 25.31 1.15
N LEU A 495 34.65 24.25 1.26
CA LEU A 495 34.22 22.91 1.66
C LEU A 495 34.63 22.57 3.11
N THR A 496 35.03 23.57 3.91
CA THR A 496 35.53 23.32 5.28
C THR A 496 34.45 22.85 6.25
N ALA A 497 33.19 23.20 5.99
CA ALA A 497 32.02 22.79 6.76
C ALA A 497 31.12 21.78 6.02
N VAL A 498 31.54 21.31 4.83
CA VAL A 498 30.73 20.41 3.99
C VAL A 498 31.12 18.96 4.26
N ALA A 499 30.13 18.13 4.62
CA ALA A 499 30.34 16.71 4.83
C ALA A 499 30.63 15.96 3.50
N PRO A 500 31.40 14.86 3.53
CA PRO A 500 31.61 14.03 2.34
C PRO A 500 30.30 13.44 1.82
N GLY A 501 30.09 13.47 0.51
CA GLY A 501 28.87 12.96 -0.10
C GLY A 501 28.57 13.59 -1.46
N PRO A 502 27.46 13.18 -2.10
CA PRO A 502 26.94 13.82 -3.30
C PRO A 502 26.70 15.31 -3.04
N ALA A 503 27.14 16.13 -3.98
CA ALA A 503 26.97 17.57 -3.92
C ALA A 503 26.79 18.07 -5.35
N PRO A 504 25.61 17.87 -5.99
CA PRO A 504 25.36 18.39 -7.32
C PRO A 504 25.69 19.88 -7.41
N LEU A 505 26.38 20.27 -8.47
CA LEU A 505 26.68 21.66 -8.78
C LEU A 505 25.64 22.16 -9.78
N THR A 506 24.75 23.04 -9.32
CA THR A 506 23.73 23.66 -10.16
C THR A 506 24.28 24.94 -10.76
N LEU A 507 24.28 25.00 -12.09
CA LEU A 507 24.63 26.18 -12.88
C LEU A 507 23.35 26.70 -13.52
N THR A 508 23.06 27.99 -13.36
CA THR A 508 21.87 28.62 -13.94
C THR A 508 22.29 29.84 -14.76
N LEU A 509 21.85 29.87 -16.02
CA LEU A 509 22.06 30.96 -16.95
C LEU A 509 20.71 31.60 -17.29
N ALA A 510 20.49 32.84 -16.86
CA ALA A 510 19.30 33.60 -17.22
C ALA A 510 19.63 34.60 -18.33
N VAL A 511 19.06 34.41 -19.51
CA VAL A 511 19.29 35.25 -20.70
C VAL A 511 18.07 36.12 -20.95
N THR A 512 18.26 37.36 -21.38
CA THR A 512 17.21 38.24 -21.88
C THR A 512 17.64 38.77 -23.24
N THR A 513 16.79 38.60 -24.26
CA THR A 513 17.08 39.08 -25.62
C THR A 513 17.30 40.59 -25.65
N ALA A 514 17.93 41.09 -26.72
CA ALA A 514 18.02 42.54 -26.90
C ALA A 514 16.63 43.16 -27.16
N PRO A 515 16.36 44.40 -26.73
CA PRO A 515 15.18 45.13 -27.16
C PRO A 515 15.09 45.21 -28.69
N ALA A 516 13.89 45.10 -29.24
CA ALA A 516 13.63 45.18 -30.68
C ALA A 516 12.50 46.16 -30.98
N THR A 517 12.40 46.63 -32.21
CA THR A 517 11.32 47.52 -32.65
C THR A 517 10.27 46.74 -33.42
N ASP A 518 8.99 46.94 -33.07
CA ASP A 518 7.88 46.31 -33.77
C ASP A 518 7.58 46.96 -35.13
N ALA A 519 6.67 46.37 -35.91
CA ALA A 519 6.26 46.88 -37.22
C ALA A 519 5.63 48.29 -37.18
N ASP A 520 5.11 48.69 -36.01
CA ASP A 520 4.49 50.01 -35.77
C ASP A 520 5.53 51.07 -35.33
N GLY A 521 6.81 50.69 -35.17
CA GLY A 521 7.91 51.56 -34.77
C GLY A 521 8.05 51.75 -33.26
N THR A 522 7.36 50.93 -32.45
CA THR A 522 7.45 50.95 -30.98
C THR A 522 8.56 50.03 -30.50
N GLU A 523 9.37 50.51 -29.56
CA GLU A 523 10.39 49.68 -28.92
C GLU A 523 9.74 48.72 -27.92
N VAL A 524 9.99 47.43 -28.11
CA VAL A 524 9.56 46.35 -27.24
C VAL A 524 10.78 45.88 -26.44
N PRO A 525 10.69 45.83 -25.10
CA PRO A 525 11.76 45.28 -24.26
C PRO A 525 12.14 43.86 -24.68
N GLY A 526 13.40 43.52 -24.46
CA GLY A 526 13.87 42.15 -24.58
C GLY A 526 13.01 41.17 -23.80
N THR A 527 12.85 39.97 -24.33
CA THR A 527 12.13 38.90 -23.67
C THR A 527 13.10 38.08 -22.85
N ALA A 528 12.79 37.91 -21.56
CA ALA A 528 13.52 37.02 -20.70
C ALA A 528 13.28 35.59 -21.16
N LEU A 529 14.36 34.84 -21.39
CA LEU A 529 14.29 33.40 -21.63
C LEU A 529 14.10 32.69 -20.28
N GLU A 530 13.60 31.48 -20.39
CA GLU A 530 13.66 30.50 -19.33
C GLU A 530 15.12 30.27 -18.89
N PRO A 531 15.45 30.43 -17.58
CA PRO A 531 16.80 30.21 -17.10
C PRO A 531 17.28 28.78 -17.40
N GLN A 532 18.34 28.65 -18.18
CA GLN A 532 18.92 27.36 -18.49
C GLN A 532 19.67 26.84 -17.28
N THR A 533 19.21 25.73 -16.72
CA THR A 533 19.79 25.12 -15.53
C THR A 533 20.44 23.79 -15.88
N VAL A 534 21.72 23.67 -15.54
CA VAL A 534 22.53 22.46 -15.71
C VAL A 534 22.95 21.97 -14.33
N THR A 535 22.72 20.69 -14.07
CA THR A 535 23.19 20.06 -12.84
C THR A 535 24.37 19.16 -13.18
N VAL A 536 25.56 19.57 -12.77
CA VAL A 536 26.77 18.74 -12.90
C VAL A 536 26.78 17.77 -11.71
N PRO A 537 26.76 16.44 -11.94
CA PRO A 537 26.85 15.47 -10.85
C PRO A 537 28.26 15.52 -10.25
N THR A 538 28.39 16.10 -9.06
CA THR A 538 29.65 16.13 -8.32
C THR A 538 29.53 15.49 -6.94
N ARG A 539 30.67 15.13 -6.36
CA ARG A 539 30.76 14.53 -5.03
C ARG A 539 31.90 15.19 -4.27
N VAL A 540 31.63 15.55 -3.02
CA VAL A 540 32.67 15.91 -2.05
C VAL A 540 33.23 14.61 -1.48
N LEU A 541 34.49 14.34 -1.79
CA LEU A 541 35.23 13.20 -1.28
C LEU A 541 35.62 13.43 0.18
N PRO A 542 35.82 12.34 0.97
CA PRO A 542 36.38 12.45 2.30
C PRO A 542 37.75 13.16 2.28
N PRO A 543 38.14 13.78 3.42
CA PRO A 543 39.50 14.29 3.56
C PRO A 543 40.51 13.17 3.30
N PHE A 544 41.72 13.55 2.87
CA PHE A 544 42.75 12.57 2.53
C PHE A 544 43.01 11.60 3.70
N GLY A 545 42.98 10.29 3.41
CA GLY A 545 43.22 9.21 4.38
C GLY A 545 41.99 8.72 5.15
N TYR A 546 40.80 9.27 4.90
CA TYR A 546 39.53 8.80 5.47
C TYR A 546 38.79 7.85 4.51
N PRO A 547 38.00 6.90 5.04
CA PRO A 547 37.31 5.93 4.20
C PRO A 547 36.10 6.57 3.51
N MET A 548 35.74 6.06 2.34
CA MET A 548 34.48 6.37 1.66
C MET A 548 33.38 5.45 2.17
N LEU A 549 32.24 6.01 2.56
CA LEU A 549 31.06 5.26 2.98
C LEU A 549 30.02 5.20 1.86
N GLY A 550 29.15 4.18 1.91
CA GLY A 550 27.86 4.17 1.22
C GLY A 550 26.99 5.37 1.63
N ARG A 551 26.00 5.69 0.80
CA ARG A 551 25.18 6.90 0.94
C ARG A 551 24.06 6.78 1.97
N GLU A 552 23.41 5.63 1.99
CA GLU A 552 22.26 5.33 2.82
C GLU A 552 22.29 3.86 3.23
N VAL A 553 21.61 3.54 4.32
CA VAL A 553 21.38 2.17 4.78
C VAL A 553 19.92 1.82 4.57
N ALA A 554 19.64 0.98 3.57
CA ALA A 554 18.32 0.41 3.37
C ALA A 554 18.24 -0.96 4.05
N PHE A 555 17.34 -1.09 5.03
CA PHE A 555 17.07 -2.37 5.71
C PHE A 555 16.01 -3.23 4.98
N GLY A 556 15.39 -2.67 3.93
CA GLY A 556 14.32 -3.32 3.19
C GLY A 556 13.03 -3.45 3.99
N THR A 557 12.25 -4.50 3.72
CA THR A 557 10.92 -4.70 4.31
C THR A 557 10.96 -5.64 5.51
N LEU A 558 10.41 -5.18 6.64
CA LEU A 558 10.14 -5.96 7.84
C LEU A 558 8.75 -6.58 7.73
N ASP A 559 8.68 -7.79 7.16
CA ASP A 559 7.44 -8.57 7.09
C ASP A 559 7.22 -9.33 8.41
N ALA A 560 6.23 -8.89 9.20
CA ALA A 560 5.83 -9.52 10.47
C ALA A 560 6.98 -9.75 11.48
N THR A 561 8.07 -8.99 11.36
CA THR A 561 9.27 -9.06 12.19
C THR A 561 9.62 -7.67 12.71
N THR A 562 10.38 -7.61 13.79
CA THR A 562 10.86 -6.35 14.37
C THR A 562 12.35 -6.15 14.18
N THR A 563 13.01 -6.98 13.38
CA THR A 563 14.46 -6.93 13.18
C THR A 563 14.83 -7.10 11.73
N ALA A 564 15.78 -6.29 11.25
CA ALA A 564 16.34 -6.39 9.91
C ALA A 564 17.85 -6.19 9.95
N ASP A 565 18.58 -6.85 9.05
CA ASP A 565 20.01 -6.72 8.90
C ASP A 565 20.32 -5.99 7.57
N ALA A 566 21.29 -5.10 7.59
CA ALA A 566 21.80 -4.38 6.42
C ALA A 566 23.33 -4.29 6.47
N VAL A 567 23.94 -3.92 5.35
CA VAL A 567 25.38 -3.67 5.27
C VAL A 567 25.63 -2.28 4.70
N LEU A 568 26.52 -1.53 5.35
CA LEU A 568 27.04 -0.28 4.79
C LEU A 568 28.34 -0.59 4.05
N PRO A 569 28.43 -0.40 2.72
CA PRO A 569 29.68 -0.59 1.98
C PRO A 569 30.69 0.49 2.35
N VAL A 570 31.96 0.10 2.47
CA VAL A 570 33.07 0.97 2.87
C VAL A 570 34.25 0.72 1.94
N THR A 571 34.87 1.78 1.45
CA THR A 571 36.10 1.71 0.65
C THR A 571 37.20 2.51 1.32
N GLY A 572 38.35 1.88 1.55
CA GLY A 572 39.51 2.50 2.18
C GLY A 572 40.25 3.50 1.27
N PRO A 573 41.20 4.25 1.85
CA PRO A 573 41.87 3.96 3.11
C PRO A 573 41.15 4.53 4.33
N GLY A 574 41.17 3.82 5.47
CA GLY A 574 40.66 4.34 6.74
C GLY A 574 39.94 3.31 7.60
N CYS A 575 39.53 3.73 8.80
CA CYS A 575 38.80 2.92 9.77
C CYS A 575 37.38 3.44 9.97
N VAL A 576 36.45 2.54 10.25
CA VAL A 576 35.02 2.82 10.42
C VAL A 576 34.40 1.97 11.54
N TRP A 577 33.47 2.53 12.30
CA TRP A 577 32.70 1.80 13.32
C TRP A 577 31.40 2.55 13.67
N LEU A 578 30.46 1.84 14.30
CA LEU A 578 29.23 2.44 14.81
C LEU A 578 29.22 2.44 16.34
N ALA A 579 29.26 3.61 16.97
CA ALA A 579 29.11 3.70 18.42
C ALA A 579 27.65 3.47 18.86
N ASP A 580 27.45 2.93 20.06
CA ASP A 580 26.10 2.72 20.62
C ASP A 580 25.33 4.05 20.74
N GLY A 581 24.03 4.01 20.46
CA GLY A 581 23.14 5.17 20.56
C GLY A 581 23.34 6.24 19.50
N SER A 582 23.98 5.89 18.37
CA SER A 582 24.28 6.83 17.28
C SER A 582 23.19 6.91 16.21
N SER A 583 22.03 6.29 16.42
CA SER A 583 20.88 6.34 15.52
C SER A 583 19.74 7.16 16.08
N THR A 584 19.05 7.92 15.22
CA THR A 584 17.79 8.59 15.53
C THR A 584 16.69 8.06 14.63
N VAL A 585 15.45 8.05 15.13
CA VAL A 585 14.24 7.82 14.32
C VAL A 585 13.56 9.17 14.15
N GLN A 586 13.18 9.49 12.92
CA GLN A 586 12.46 10.74 12.61
C GLN A 586 11.11 10.46 11.94
N THR A 587 10.96 9.33 11.26
CA THR A 587 9.71 8.94 10.59
C THR A 587 9.35 7.50 10.93
N GLY A 588 8.06 7.18 10.98
CA GLY A 588 7.61 5.83 11.32
C GLY A 588 6.11 5.72 11.60
N PRO A 589 5.58 4.49 11.70
CA PRO A 589 4.26 4.25 12.27
C PRO A 589 4.15 4.84 13.70
N ALA A 590 2.94 5.23 14.10
CA ALA A 590 2.71 5.80 15.43
C ALA A 590 3.22 4.85 16.54
N ASP A 591 3.88 5.42 17.55
CA ASP A 591 4.45 4.72 18.71
C ASP A 591 5.53 3.64 18.40
N VAL A 592 5.98 3.52 17.14
CA VAL A 592 7.08 2.62 16.77
C VAL A 592 8.41 3.38 16.77
N THR A 593 9.38 2.85 17.51
CA THR A 593 10.77 3.33 17.53
C THR A 593 11.70 2.24 17.01
N GLY A 594 12.96 2.60 16.74
CA GLY A 594 13.97 1.71 16.21
C GLY A 594 15.36 2.08 16.71
N GLU A 595 16.19 1.07 16.90
CA GLU A 595 17.60 1.22 17.27
C GLU A 595 18.48 0.45 16.29
N ILE A 596 19.59 1.06 15.86
CA ILE A 596 20.58 0.43 15.00
C ILE A 596 21.84 0.11 15.80
N THR A 597 22.29 -1.13 15.69
CA THR A 597 23.51 -1.63 16.34
C THR A 597 24.46 -2.26 15.32
N SER A 598 25.74 -2.39 15.69
CA SER A 598 26.75 -3.08 14.87
C SER A 598 27.63 -3.96 15.75
N GLU A 599 28.14 -5.06 15.20
CA GLU A 599 29.20 -5.84 15.84
C GLU A 599 30.57 -5.12 15.77
N VAL A 600 30.72 -4.15 14.86
CA VAL A 600 31.91 -3.29 14.70
C VAL A 600 31.62 -1.95 15.40
N ALA A 601 31.74 -1.95 16.72
CA ALA A 601 31.35 -0.83 17.58
C ALA A 601 32.52 0.01 18.13
N GLY A 602 33.77 -0.35 17.84
CA GLY A 602 34.96 0.30 18.39
C GLY A 602 36.03 0.67 17.36
N PRO A 603 36.91 1.63 17.69
CA PRO A 603 37.99 2.07 16.81
C PRO A 603 38.93 0.90 16.48
N GLY A 604 39.43 0.89 15.24
CA GLY A 604 40.40 -0.11 14.78
C GLY A 604 39.83 -1.50 14.45
N GLN A 605 38.53 -1.74 14.63
CA GLN A 605 37.91 -3.05 14.38
C GLN A 605 37.72 -3.35 12.89
N LEU A 606 37.40 -2.33 12.08
CA LEU A 606 37.35 -2.41 10.62
C LEU A 606 38.20 -1.27 10.04
N CYS A 607 39.36 -1.62 9.48
CA CYS A 607 40.27 -0.69 8.81
C CYS A 607 40.70 -1.26 7.47
N LEU A 608 40.59 -0.45 6.43
CA LEU A 608 40.83 -0.83 5.04
C LEU A 608 42.01 -0.04 4.47
N ALA A 609 42.81 -0.69 3.62
CA ALA A 609 43.85 -0.04 2.84
C ALA A 609 43.28 0.76 1.67
N GLU A 610 44.13 1.52 0.97
CA GLU A 610 43.71 2.32 -0.18
C GLU A 610 43.13 1.45 -1.30
N GLY A 611 41.89 1.74 -1.71
CA GLY A 611 41.17 0.98 -2.73
C GLY A 611 40.63 -0.38 -2.27
N GLU A 612 40.82 -0.76 -1.00
CA GLU A 612 40.24 -1.99 -0.42
C GLU A 612 38.78 -1.75 -0.04
N SER A 613 37.88 -2.67 -0.38
CA SER A 613 36.47 -2.61 -0.01
C SER A 613 36.14 -3.55 1.15
N GLY A 614 35.22 -3.13 2.02
CA GLY A 614 34.68 -3.88 3.14
C GLY A 614 33.24 -3.50 3.45
N GLU A 615 32.64 -4.15 4.45
CA GLU A 615 31.23 -3.98 4.82
C GLU A 615 31.11 -3.77 6.32
N LEU A 616 30.38 -2.74 6.74
CA LEU A 616 29.99 -2.51 8.13
C LEU A 616 28.60 -3.14 8.34
N PRO A 617 28.49 -4.26 9.08
CA PRO A 617 27.19 -4.90 9.33
C PRO A 617 26.36 -4.08 10.31
N LEU A 618 25.08 -3.89 10.01
CA LEU A 618 24.14 -3.09 10.79
C LEU A 618 22.88 -3.93 11.05
N ARG A 619 22.35 -3.83 12.27
CA ARG A 619 21.11 -4.48 12.69
C ARG A 619 20.13 -3.46 13.24
N LEU A 620 18.97 -3.34 12.60
CA LEU A 620 17.83 -2.57 13.07
C LEU A 620 16.97 -3.44 13.99
N THR A 621 16.55 -2.90 15.13
CA THR A 621 15.56 -3.49 16.03
C THR A 621 14.45 -2.47 16.31
N ALA A 622 13.24 -2.74 15.83
CA ALA A 622 12.04 -1.97 16.07
C ALA A 622 11.35 -2.38 17.38
N SER A 623 10.65 -1.44 18.02
CA SER A 623 9.97 -1.68 19.31
C SER A 623 8.68 -2.49 19.18
N ASP A 624 7.99 -2.40 18.04
CA ASP A 624 6.75 -3.12 17.73
C ASP A 624 6.60 -3.30 16.21
N THR A 625 5.53 -3.95 15.75
CA THR A 625 5.11 -4.02 14.34
C THR A 625 4.14 -2.88 14.00
N GLY A 626 4.13 -2.43 12.75
CA GLY A 626 3.24 -1.35 12.28
C GLY A 626 3.15 -1.30 10.75
N ASN A 627 2.34 -0.37 10.23
CA ASN A 627 2.26 -0.07 8.80
C ASN A 627 2.88 1.31 8.54
N GLY A 628 3.90 1.38 7.68
CA GLY A 628 4.61 2.63 7.38
C GLY A 628 6.09 2.42 7.08
N ALA A 629 6.82 3.49 6.78
CA ALA A 629 8.28 3.47 6.67
C ALA A 629 8.94 4.06 7.92
N LEU A 630 9.77 3.25 8.58
CA LEU A 630 10.74 3.75 9.56
C LEU A 630 11.90 4.42 8.83
N GLY A 631 12.29 5.60 9.31
CA GLY A 631 13.40 6.32 8.72
C GLY A 631 14.07 7.25 9.72
N GLY A 632 15.38 7.42 9.55
CA GLY A 632 16.20 8.09 10.54
C GLY A 632 17.56 8.53 10.03
N THR A 633 18.39 9.01 10.96
CA THR A 633 19.82 9.24 10.72
C THR A 633 20.66 8.30 11.57
N LEU A 634 21.87 7.99 11.08
CA LEU A 634 22.87 7.14 11.71
C LEU A 634 24.22 7.83 11.65
N ALA A 635 24.81 8.16 12.79
CA ALA A 635 26.16 8.72 12.85
C ALA A 635 27.20 7.59 12.89
N VAL A 636 28.00 7.49 11.82
CA VAL A 636 29.09 6.51 11.69
C VAL A 636 30.41 7.21 11.94
N ALA A 637 31.22 6.63 12.82
CA ALA A 637 32.53 7.18 13.14
C ALA A 637 33.57 6.71 12.13
N THR A 638 34.39 7.64 11.64
CA THR A 638 35.46 7.39 10.68
C THR A 638 36.77 8.03 11.13
N ALA A 639 37.90 7.41 10.79
CA ALA A 639 39.23 7.95 11.09
C ALA A 639 40.29 7.42 10.11
N PRO A 640 41.44 8.09 9.97
CA PRO A 640 42.59 7.55 9.28
C PRO A 640 43.16 6.31 9.98
N VAL A 641 43.76 5.41 9.22
CA VAL A 641 44.29 4.13 9.73
C VAL A 641 45.30 4.31 10.87
N ASP A 642 46.11 5.38 10.82
CA ASP A 642 47.15 5.69 11.81
C ASP A 642 46.66 6.54 12.99
N ALA A 643 45.38 6.94 13.00
CA ALA A 643 44.82 7.86 13.98
C ALA A 643 43.42 7.44 14.48
N ALA A 644 43.06 6.17 14.37
CA ALA A 644 41.75 5.65 14.80
C ALA A 644 41.48 5.85 16.30
N ASP A 645 42.53 5.85 17.12
CA ASP A 645 42.45 6.07 18.58
C ASP A 645 42.58 7.55 18.98
N ASP A 646 42.79 8.48 18.03
CA ASP A 646 42.92 9.92 18.30
C ASP A 646 41.56 10.63 18.17
N PRO A 647 40.92 11.06 19.28
CA PRO A 647 39.61 11.71 19.23
C PRO A 647 39.58 12.98 18.39
N GLY A 648 40.72 13.67 18.21
CA GLY A 648 40.81 14.87 17.37
C GLY A 648 40.83 14.58 15.87
N ARG A 649 40.96 13.30 15.48
CA ARG A 649 40.97 12.83 14.09
C ARG A 649 39.75 11.98 13.74
N VAL A 650 38.92 11.63 14.72
CA VAL A 650 37.63 10.96 14.48
C VAL A 650 36.62 11.95 13.92
N GLN A 651 35.99 11.60 12.81
CA GLN A 651 34.88 12.34 12.21
C GLN A 651 33.60 11.50 12.31
N GLN A 652 32.50 12.15 12.68
CA GLN A 652 31.16 11.55 12.64
C GLN A 652 30.53 11.90 11.29
N VAL A 653 30.16 10.89 10.53
CA VAL A 653 29.46 11.04 9.24
C VAL A 653 28.02 10.61 9.46
N GLU A 654 27.07 11.53 9.28
CA GLU A 654 25.64 11.22 9.38
C GLU A 654 25.13 10.63 8.06
N LEU A 655 24.49 9.48 8.14
CA LEU A 655 23.88 8.77 7.02
C LEU A 655 22.38 8.62 7.24
N GLY A 656 21.59 8.72 6.16
CA GLY A 656 20.18 8.34 6.20
C GLY A 656 20.02 6.82 6.32
N TRP A 657 18.90 6.39 6.88
CA TRP A 657 18.48 4.99 6.81
C TRP A 657 16.97 4.86 6.71
N THR A 658 16.52 3.79 6.07
CA THR A 658 15.11 3.50 5.80
C THR A 658 14.79 2.02 5.98
N ALA A 659 13.55 1.73 6.39
CA ALA A 659 12.99 0.40 6.51
C ALA A 659 11.47 0.43 6.37
N ASP A 660 10.90 -0.43 5.52
CA ASP A 660 9.45 -0.54 5.35
C ASP A 660 8.85 -1.56 6.31
N MET A 661 7.70 -1.25 6.89
CA MET A 661 6.99 -2.16 7.80
C MET A 661 5.62 -2.53 7.24
N LEU A 662 5.36 -3.83 7.25
CA LEU A 662 4.05 -4.40 6.92
C LEU A 662 3.50 -5.11 8.16
N ALA A 663 2.32 -4.70 8.61
CA ALA A 663 1.65 -5.36 9.72
C ALA A 663 1.25 -6.79 9.33
N PRO A 664 1.38 -7.77 10.24
CA PRO A 664 1.02 -9.15 9.94
C PRO A 664 -0.49 -9.27 9.66
N LEU A 665 -0.84 -9.84 8.51
CA LEU A 665 -2.21 -10.32 8.27
C LEU A 665 -2.57 -11.37 9.34
N GLN A 666 -3.69 -11.19 10.04
CA GLN A 666 -4.18 -12.12 11.08
C GLN A 666 -4.77 -13.41 10.47
N VAL A 667 -4.01 -14.09 9.61
CA VAL A 667 -4.40 -15.33 8.91
C VAL A 667 -4.84 -16.41 9.89
N GLY A 668 -4.26 -16.45 11.10
CA GLY A 668 -4.61 -17.41 12.15
C GLY A 668 -6.08 -17.33 12.58
N LEU A 669 -6.65 -16.13 12.71
CA LEU A 669 -8.06 -15.94 13.07
C LEU A 669 -8.98 -16.29 11.90
N ALA A 670 -8.61 -15.93 10.66
CA ALA A 670 -9.36 -16.27 9.46
C ALA A 670 -9.44 -17.79 9.25
N VAL A 671 -8.33 -18.52 9.38
CA VAL A 671 -8.29 -19.98 9.27
C VAL A 671 -9.09 -20.65 10.38
N ALA A 672 -8.97 -20.18 11.63
CA ALA A 672 -9.75 -20.71 12.75
C ALA A 672 -11.26 -20.52 12.54
N THR A 673 -11.67 -19.34 12.05
CA THR A 673 -13.07 -19.01 11.77
C THR A 673 -13.62 -19.83 10.61
N PHE A 674 -12.84 -19.99 9.52
CA PHE A 674 -13.19 -20.87 8.40
C PHE A 674 -13.36 -22.33 8.85
N LEU A 675 -12.44 -22.86 9.66
CA LEU A 675 -12.52 -24.22 10.19
C LEU A 675 -13.74 -24.39 11.11
N LEU A 676 -14.03 -23.41 11.96
CA LEU A 676 -15.21 -23.40 12.82
C LEU A 676 -16.50 -23.39 11.99
N ALA A 677 -16.58 -22.54 10.97
CA ALA A 677 -17.73 -22.45 10.06
C ALA A 677 -17.92 -23.74 9.25
N LEU A 678 -16.84 -24.35 8.77
CA LEU A 678 -16.87 -25.64 8.07
C LEU A 678 -17.39 -26.77 8.97
N VAL A 679 -16.90 -26.85 10.20
CA VAL A 679 -17.37 -27.84 11.19
C VAL A 679 -18.84 -27.61 11.53
N LEU A 680 -19.27 -26.37 11.76
CA LEU A 680 -20.68 -26.03 12.00
C LEU A 680 -21.56 -26.37 10.79
N GLY A 681 -21.11 -26.07 9.57
CA GLY A 681 -21.83 -26.36 8.33
C GLY A 681 -22.04 -27.86 8.10
N LEU A 682 -21.11 -28.72 8.52
CA LEU A 682 -21.24 -30.18 8.44
C LEU A 682 -21.99 -30.78 9.64
N ALA A 683 -21.81 -30.22 10.85
CA ALA A 683 -22.43 -30.74 12.06
C ALA A 683 -23.94 -30.45 12.13
N LEU A 684 -24.37 -29.27 11.67
CA LEU A 684 -25.76 -28.83 11.78
C LEU A 684 -26.75 -29.75 11.02
N PRO A 685 -26.51 -30.13 9.75
CA PRO A 685 -27.39 -31.08 9.04
C PRO A 685 -27.43 -32.46 9.70
N LEU A 686 -26.30 -32.95 10.22
CA LEU A 686 -26.24 -34.24 10.92
C LEU A 686 -27.02 -34.20 12.24
N LEU A 687 -26.94 -33.09 12.97
CA LEU A 687 -27.71 -32.85 14.19
C LEU A 687 -29.22 -32.81 13.88
N VAL A 688 -29.62 -32.10 12.81
CA VAL A 688 -31.02 -32.06 12.35
C VAL A 688 -31.51 -33.47 11.98
N LEU A 689 -30.73 -34.25 11.23
CA LEU A 689 -31.09 -35.62 10.86
C LEU A 689 -31.26 -36.51 12.11
N TRP A 690 -30.35 -36.38 13.08
CA TRP A 690 -30.44 -37.10 14.35
C TRP A 690 -31.66 -36.68 15.18
N LEU A 691 -32.00 -35.39 15.23
CA LEU A 691 -33.18 -34.87 15.93
C LEU A 691 -34.49 -35.35 15.27
N VAL A 692 -34.56 -35.36 13.93
CA VAL A 692 -35.71 -35.92 13.19
C VAL A 692 -35.87 -37.40 13.49
N LYS A 693 -34.78 -38.18 13.45
CA LYS A 693 -34.79 -39.60 13.83
C LYS A 693 -35.24 -39.79 15.28
N TYR A 694 -34.73 -38.97 16.20
CA TYR A 694 -35.16 -38.97 17.59
C TYR A 694 -36.65 -38.67 17.71
N ALA A 695 -37.18 -37.69 16.97
CA ALA A 695 -38.59 -37.29 16.96
C ALA A 695 -39.53 -38.37 16.35
N LEU A 696 -39.06 -39.15 15.37
CA LEU A 696 -39.84 -40.18 14.69
C LEU A 696 -39.73 -41.59 15.32
N ALA A 697 -38.79 -41.83 16.22
CA ALA A 697 -38.59 -43.13 16.86
C ALA A 697 -39.71 -43.47 17.89
N THR A 698 -40.80 -44.04 17.40
CA THR A 698 -41.98 -44.46 18.18
C THR A 698 -42.38 -45.90 17.82
N ILE A 699 -42.86 -46.70 18.79
CA ILE A 699 -43.51 -47.99 18.51
C ILE A 699 -44.85 -47.67 17.84
N PRO A 700 -45.14 -48.18 16.63
CA PRO A 700 -46.39 -47.91 15.92
C PRO A 700 -47.62 -48.23 16.77
N GLY A 701 -48.66 -47.40 16.70
CA GLY A 701 -49.91 -47.57 17.46
C GLY A 701 -50.82 -48.72 16.99
N ALA A 702 -50.29 -49.64 16.17
CA ALA A 702 -51.04 -50.82 15.75
C ALA A 702 -51.27 -51.74 16.96
N PRO A 703 -52.47 -52.33 17.13
CA PRO A 703 -52.76 -53.18 18.27
C PRO A 703 -51.88 -54.44 18.26
N VAL A 704 -51.09 -54.60 19.32
CA VAL A 704 -50.22 -55.76 19.57
C VAL A 704 -50.80 -56.54 20.74
N LEU A 705 -51.09 -57.80 20.51
CA LEU A 705 -51.48 -58.76 21.54
C LEU A 705 -50.22 -59.31 22.21
N VAL A 706 -50.27 -59.48 23.53
CA VAL A 706 -49.12 -59.92 24.33
C VAL A 706 -49.46 -61.20 25.06
N ARG A 707 -48.53 -62.16 25.06
CA ARG A 707 -48.60 -63.35 25.91
C ARG A 707 -47.25 -63.59 26.57
N SER A 708 -47.26 -63.83 27.87
CA SER A 708 -46.08 -64.28 28.61
C SER A 708 -46.25 -65.75 29.00
N LEU A 709 -45.25 -66.56 28.71
CA LEU A 709 -45.22 -68.00 29.01
C LEU A 709 -43.98 -68.32 29.85
N PRO A 710 -44.10 -69.13 30.92
CA PRO A 710 -42.93 -69.74 31.54
C PRO A 710 -42.39 -70.82 30.60
N VAL A 711 -41.10 -70.77 30.29
CA VAL A 711 -40.43 -71.72 29.39
C VAL A 711 -39.25 -72.37 30.08
N ARG A 712 -39.13 -73.68 29.88
CA ARG A 712 -38.01 -74.50 30.38
C ARG A 712 -37.50 -75.39 29.25
N LEU A 713 -36.23 -75.74 29.34
CA LEU A 713 -35.62 -76.71 28.45
C LEU A 713 -35.83 -78.14 29.00
N ASP A 714 -36.51 -78.99 28.24
CA ASP A 714 -36.68 -80.41 28.54
C ASP A 714 -36.02 -81.23 27.42
N GLY A 715 -34.83 -81.76 27.69
CA GLY A 715 -33.93 -82.30 26.66
C GLY A 715 -33.56 -81.25 25.61
N ASP A 716 -34.01 -81.47 24.37
CA ASP A 716 -33.75 -80.60 23.22
C ASP A 716 -34.96 -79.73 22.80
N VAL A 717 -36.06 -79.82 23.54
CA VAL A 717 -37.31 -79.14 23.21
C VAL A 717 -37.66 -78.12 24.29
N VAL A 718 -38.03 -76.90 23.87
CA VAL A 718 -38.56 -75.89 24.80
C VAL A 718 -40.02 -76.21 25.09
N THR A 719 -40.33 -76.40 26.37
CA THR A 719 -41.69 -76.66 26.84
C THR A 719 -42.20 -75.51 27.71
N SER A 720 -43.51 -75.28 27.64
CA SER A 720 -44.25 -74.37 28.51
C SER A 720 -45.35 -75.19 29.17
N HIS A 721 -45.42 -75.17 30.49
CA HIS A 721 -46.36 -76.01 31.27
C HIS A 721 -46.35 -77.50 30.86
N GLY A 722 -45.16 -78.06 30.56
CA GLY A 722 -44.98 -79.46 30.20
C GLY A 722 -45.41 -79.86 28.79
N ARG A 723 -45.75 -78.89 27.91
CA ARG A 723 -46.07 -79.14 26.49
C ARG A 723 -45.13 -78.37 25.56
N PRO A 724 -44.76 -78.91 24.38
CA PRO A 724 -44.00 -78.17 23.38
C PRO A 724 -44.74 -76.89 22.94
N LEU A 725 -43.99 -75.83 22.66
CA LEU A 725 -44.53 -74.59 22.11
C LEU A 725 -45.31 -74.90 20.81
N SER A 726 -46.57 -74.48 20.76
CA SER A 726 -47.51 -74.78 19.68
C SER A 726 -48.63 -73.74 19.65
N ALA A 727 -49.38 -73.69 18.53
CA ALA A 727 -50.46 -72.72 18.32
C ALA A 727 -51.52 -72.70 19.46
N ALA A 728 -51.67 -73.82 20.19
CA ALA A 728 -52.55 -73.89 21.37
C ALA A 728 -52.18 -72.88 22.47
N HIS A 729 -50.90 -72.50 22.59
CA HIS A 729 -50.43 -71.50 23.56
C HIS A 729 -50.79 -70.06 23.16
N LEU A 730 -51.20 -69.84 21.91
CA LEU A 730 -51.70 -68.56 21.40
C LEU A 730 -53.23 -68.53 21.24
N ALA A 731 -53.94 -69.59 21.63
CA ALA A 731 -55.40 -69.61 21.59
C ALA A 731 -55.98 -68.63 22.61
N GLY A 732 -56.94 -67.79 22.19
CA GLY A 732 -57.68 -66.88 23.08
C GLY A 732 -56.86 -65.71 23.64
N LEU A 733 -55.87 -65.17 22.92
CA LEU A 733 -55.19 -63.92 23.31
C LEU A 733 -56.18 -62.75 23.41
N LYS A 734 -56.17 -62.07 24.57
CA LYS A 734 -56.99 -60.88 24.85
C LYS A 734 -56.17 -59.72 25.44
N ASP A 735 -54.96 -59.99 25.90
CA ASP A 735 -54.11 -58.99 26.55
C ASP A 735 -53.44 -58.14 25.48
N LEU A 736 -53.64 -56.82 25.55
CA LEU A 736 -53.08 -55.85 24.61
C LEU A 736 -51.88 -55.14 25.23
N LEU A 737 -50.87 -54.86 24.41
CA LEU A 737 -49.79 -53.94 24.77
C LEU A 737 -50.39 -52.52 24.87
N PRO A 738 -50.25 -51.80 26.00
CA PRO A 738 -50.82 -50.46 26.12
C PRO A 738 -50.05 -49.50 25.21
N LEU A 739 -50.62 -49.22 24.04
CA LEU A 739 -50.13 -48.31 23.02
C LEU A 739 -51.16 -47.20 22.76
N GLY A 740 -50.71 -45.96 22.64
CA GLY A 740 -51.58 -44.85 22.26
C GLY A 740 -51.88 -44.85 20.75
N ALA A 741 -52.92 -44.10 20.34
CA ALA A 741 -53.32 -44.00 18.93
C ALA A 741 -52.22 -43.46 18.00
N ARG A 742 -51.26 -42.68 18.53
CA ARG A 742 -50.07 -42.18 17.82
C ARG A 742 -48.80 -43.02 18.06
N GLY A 743 -48.95 -44.21 18.64
CA GLY A 743 -47.82 -45.02 19.10
C GLY A 743 -47.34 -44.64 20.52
N SER A 744 -46.31 -45.34 21.00
CA SER A 744 -45.68 -45.03 22.29
C SER A 744 -44.16 -45.16 22.22
N ARG A 745 -43.45 -44.33 22.99
CA ARG A 745 -41.98 -44.43 23.18
C ARG A 745 -41.60 -45.33 24.35
N ARG A 746 -42.54 -45.58 25.26
CA ARG A 746 -42.34 -46.42 26.44
C ARG A 746 -43.63 -47.15 26.75
N THR A 747 -43.54 -48.45 26.90
CA THR A 747 -44.67 -49.28 27.32
C THR A 747 -44.13 -50.45 28.12
N ALA A 748 -44.98 -51.12 28.89
CA ALA A 748 -44.58 -52.28 29.65
C ALA A 748 -45.72 -53.31 29.65
N ALA A 749 -45.36 -54.58 29.53
CA ALA A 749 -46.30 -55.68 29.66
C ALA A 749 -45.59 -56.93 30.20
N ALA A 750 -46.29 -57.67 31.06
CA ALA A 750 -45.88 -58.97 31.60
C ALA A 750 -44.45 -59.03 32.18
N GLY A 751 -43.98 -57.95 32.81
CA GLY A 751 -42.64 -57.84 33.42
C GLY A 751 -41.51 -57.51 32.45
N PHE A 752 -41.84 -57.01 31.26
CA PHE A 752 -40.90 -56.44 30.30
C PHE A 752 -41.23 -54.97 30.06
N GLU A 753 -40.21 -54.11 30.12
CA GLU A 753 -40.30 -52.70 29.71
C GLU A 753 -39.76 -52.56 28.29
N LEU A 754 -40.54 -51.96 27.39
CA LEU A 754 -40.16 -51.67 26.02
C LEU A 754 -39.99 -50.15 25.87
N ARG A 755 -38.81 -49.70 25.48
CA ARG A 755 -38.48 -48.28 25.29
C ARG A 755 -37.82 -48.05 23.94
N THR A 756 -38.27 -47.05 23.18
CA THR A 756 -37.58 -46.67 21.94
C THR A 756 -36.25 -45.98 22.23
N ALA A 757 -35.25 -46.30 21.42
CA ALA A 757 -33.92 -45.70 21.45
C ALA A 757 -33.42 -45.46 20.02
N VAL A 758 -32.61 -44.42 19.86
CA VAL A 758 -31.93 -44.07 18.61
C VAL A 758 -30.42 -44.16 18.82
N GLY A 759 -29.72 -44.86 17.91
CA GLY A 759 -28.26 -44.91 17.95
C GLY A 759 -27.63 -43.60 17.48
N VAL A 760 -26.34 -43.42 17.82
CA VAL A 760 -25.52 -42.23 17.49
C VAL A 760 -25.41 -42.00 15.97
N ASN A 761 -25.39 -43.06 15.17
CA ASN A 761 -25.40 -42.96 13.70
C ASN A 761 -26.73 -42.33 13.21
N PRO A 762 -26.70 -41.15 12.56
CA PRO A 762 -27.91 -40.46 12.14
C PRO A 762 -28.61 -41.13 10.94
N PHE A 763 -27.94 -42.03 10.21
CA PHE A 763 -28.49 -42.77 9.06
C PHE A 763 -29.11 -44.13 9.42
N GLY A 764 -28.90 -44.64 10.65
CA GLY A 764 -29.45 -45.92 11.08
C GLY A 764 -30.91 -45.84 11.55
N ALA A 765 -31.64 -46.95 11.54
CA ALA A 765 -33.01 -47.01 12.09
C ALA A 765 -33.06 -46.88 13.62
N GLY A 766 -34.18 -46.39 14.16
CA GLY A 766 -34.48 -46.52 15.59
C GLY A 766 -34.77 -47.98 15.96
N HIS A 767 -34.70 -48.30 17.25
CA HIS A 767 -34.98 -49.64 17.77
C HIS A 767 -35.72 -49.56 19.12
N VAL A 768 -36.28 -50.68 19.55
CA VAL A 768 -36.88 -50.86 20.88
C VAL A 768 -35.88 -51.61 21.74
N VAL A 769 -35.57 -51.05 22.90
CA VAL A 769 -34.83 -51.71 23.96
C VAL A 769 -35.85 -52.37 24.89
N VAL A 770 -35.77 -53.68 25.02
CA VAL A 770 -36.55 -54.50 25.94
C VAL A 770 -35.72 -54.70 27.21
N ARG A 771 -36.30 -54.40 28.37
CA ARG A 771 -35.67 -54.59 29.68
C ARG A 771 -36.50 -55.51 30.57
N SER A 772 -35.82 -56.31 31.38
CA SER A 772 -36.43 -57.16 32.41
C SER A 772 -35.47 -57.29 33.60
N ASP A 773 -35.89 -57.95 34.67
CA ASP A 773 -35.12 -58.10 35.92
C ASP A 773 -33.90 -59.05 35.80
N GLY A 774 -33.73 -59.71 34.65
CA GLY A 774 -32.61 -60.62 34.33
C GLY A 774 -32.15 -60.48 32.88
N PRO A 775 -31.08 -61.18 32.45
CA PRO A 775 -30.55 -61.10 31.10
C PRO A 775 -31.62 -61.35 30.04
N VAL A 776 -31.70 -60.50 29.01
CA VAL A 776 -32.73 -60.58 27.96
C VAL A 776 -32.10 -61.00 26.64
N ALA A 777 -32.71 -61.98 25.98
CA ALA A 777 -32.44 -62.30 24.58
C ALA A 777 -33.72 -62.07 23.75
N THR A 778 -33.58 -61.67 22.49
CA THR A 778 -34.72 -61.38 21.61
C THR A 778 -34.60 -62.11 20.29
N SER A 779 -35.70 -62.12 19.54
CA SER A 779 -35.73 -62.65 18.17
C SER A 779 -34.71 -62.02 17.22
N THR A 780 -34.30 -60.76 17.44
CA THR A 780 -33.32 -60.05 16.61
C THR A 780 -31.94 -59.89 17.25
N SER A 781 -31.81 -60.17 18.54
CA SER A 781 -30.56 -60.18 19.29
C SER A 781 -30.54 -61.41 20.20
N PRO A 782 -30.17 -62.58 19.66
CA PRO A 782 -30.28 -63.86 20.38
C PRO A 782 -29.19 -64.07 21.43
N ALA A 783 -28.13 -63.28 21.43
CA ALA A 783 -27.12 -63.29 22.49
C ALA A 783 -27.65 -62.49 23.70
N PRO A 784 -27.84 -63.12 24.89
CA PRO A 784 -28.36 -62.42 26.05
C PRO A 784 -27.35 -61.40 26.56
N ALA A 785 -27.77 -60.14 26.69
CA ALA A 785 -26.92 -59.10 27.26
C ALA A 785 -26.94 -59.17 28.79
N THR A 786 -25.77 -59.07 29.41
CA THR A 786 -25.59 -59.11 30.88
C THR A 786 -26.15 -57.88 31.58
N ASP A 787 -26.44 -56.80 30.84
CA ASP A 787 -27.05 -55.56 31.34
C ASP A 787 -28.60 -55.63 31.42
N GLY A 788 -29.18 -56.80 31.15
CA GLY A 788 -30.63 -57.02 31.22
C GLY A 788 -31.41 -56.40 30.05
N THR A 789 -30.73 -56.05 28.95
CA THR A 789 -31.35 -55.40 27.80
C THR A 789 -31.32 -56.26 26.53
N GLY A 790 -32.35 -56.12 25.69
CA GLY A 790 -32.42 -56.76 24.38
C GLY A 790 -32.94 -55.79 23.33
N ARG A 791 -32.60 -55.97 22.05
CA ARG A 791 -33.05 -55.09 20.97
C ARG A 791 -34.15 -55.73 20.14
N LEU A 792 -35.13 -54.92 19.72
CA LEU A 792 -36.19 -55.26 18.77
C LEU A 792 -36.33 -54.12 17.75
N PRO A 793 -36.87 -54.38 16.55
CA PRO A 793 -37.25 -53.30 15.62
C PRO A 793 -38.38 -52.43 16.22
N LEU A 794 -38.51 -51.18 15.74
CA LEU A 794 -39.61 -50.28 16.13
C LEU A 794 -41.00 -50.91 15.93
N ALA A 795 -41.16 -51.65 14.83
CA ALA A 795 -42.29 -52.55 14.59
C ALA A 795 -42.07 -53.86 15.34
N CYS A 796 -42.28 -53.86 16.66
CA CYS A 796 -42.01 -55.02 17.52
C CYS A 796 -43.07 -56.13 17.42
N GLN A 797 -44.09 -55.99 16.57
CA GLN A 797 -45.04 -57.06 16.28
C GLN A 797 -44.35 -58.29 15.67
N ASP A 798 -44.90 -59.45 15.99
CA ASP A 798 -44.43 -60.76 15.54
C ASP A 798 -42.96 -61.03 15.92
N GLN A 799 -42.57 -60.52 17.09
CA GLN A 799 -41.28 -60.74 17.72
C GLN A 799 -41.44 -61.38 19.10
N TRP A 800 -40.35 -61.95 19.61
CA TRP A 800 -40.32 -62.52 20.95
C TRP A 800 -39.10 -62.02 21.72
N ALA A 801 -39.24 -61.98 23.05
CA ALA A 801 -38.16 -61.68 23.98
C ALA A 801 -38.22 -62.67 25.14
N VAL A 802 -37.08 -63.19 25.58
CA VAL A 802 -36.99 -64.09 26.73
C VAL A 802 -36.15 -63.43 27.83
N SER A 803 -36.68 -63.42 29.04
CA SER A 803 -35.97 -63.03 30.26
C SER A 803 -35.42 -64.29 30.92
N LEU A 804 -34.11 -64.34 31.06
CA LEU A 804 -33.42 -65.50 31.60
C LEU A 804 -33.35 -65.39 33.13
N ARG A 805 -33.74 -66.46 33.81
CA ARG A 805 -33.79 -66.51 35.27
C ARG A 805 -32.88 -67.61 35.82
N PRO A 806 -32.27 -67.39 36.99
CA PRO A 806 -31.34 -68.34 37.59
C PRO A 806 -32.01 -69.60 38.16
N ASP A 807 -33.34 -69.59 38.34
CA ASP A 807 -34.15 -70.72 38.81
C ASP A 807 -34.42 -71.79 37.72
N GLY A 808 -34.01 -71.53 36.48
CA GLY A 808 -34.25 -72.41 35.32
C GLY A 808 -35.67 -72.35 34.76
N GLU A 809 -36.54 -71.46 35.27
CA GLU A 809 -37.84 -71.14 34.68
C GLU A 809 -37.79 -69.75 34.02
N HIS A 810 -37.44 -69.72 32.74
CA HIS A 810 -37.29 -68.48 31.98
C HIS A 810 -38.67 -67.95 31.56
N ARG A 811 -38.78 -66.64 31.28
CA ARG A 811 -40.05 -66.02 30.87
C ARG A 811 -39.99 -65.60 29.41
N LEU A 812 -40.84 -66.15 28.56
CA LEU A 812 -40.96 -65.80 27.15
C LEU A 812 -42.13 -64.83 26.92
N LEU A 813 -41.82 -63.64 26.42
CA LEU A 813 -42.76 -62.67 25.90
C LEU A 813 -42.96 -62.89 24.40
N LEU A 814 -44.21 -63.09 23.99
CA LEU A 814 -44.63 -63.13 22.60
C LEU A 814 -45.42 -61.87 22.28
N LEU A 815 -44.99 -61.14 21.26
CA LEU A 815 -45.65 -59.95 20.73
C LEU A 815 -46.29 -60.34 19.40
N VAL A 816 -47.62 -60.34 19.32
CA VAL A 816 -48.37 -60.81 18.14
C VAL A 816 -49.19 -59.66 17.58
N GLY A 817 -49.04 -59.36 16.29
CA GLY A 817 -49.90 -58.36 15.64
C GLY A 817 -51.36 -58.81 15.63
N LEU A 818 -52.32 -57.88 15.79
CA LEU A 818 -53.76 -58.22 15.76
C LEU A 818 -54.18 -58.88 14.43
N HIS A 819 -53.55 -58.47 13.32
CA HIS A 819 -53.81 -58.98 11.97
C HIS A 819 -52.90 -60.14 11.56
N THR A 820 -52.07 -60.64 12.47
CA THR A 820 -51.19 -61.78 12.19
C THR A 820 -52.05 -63.03 12.04
N GLY A 821 -52.11 -63.56 10.83
CA GLY A 821 -52.81 -64.82 10.51
C GLY A 821 -52.13 -66.03 11.15
N ASP A 822 -52.79 -67.19 11.07
CA ASP A 822 -52.33 -68.40 11.77
C ASP A 822 -50.93 -68.86 11.34
N ALA A 823 -50.60 -68.75 10.05
CA ALA A 823 -49.26 -69.02 9.52
C ALA A 823 -48.17 -68.10 10.14
N GLY A 824 -48.48 -66.83 10.43
CA GLY A 824 -47.55 -65.89 11.07
C GLY A 824 -47.36 -66.18 12.55
N ARG A 825 -48.43 -66.60 13.24
CA ARG A 825 -48.37 -67.05 14.64
C ARG A 825 -47.56 -68.33 14.80
N GLU A 826 -47.74 -69.27 13.88
CA GLU A 826 -46.91 -70.48 13.80
C GLU A 826 -45.45 -70.12 13.53
N ALA A 827 -45.16 -69.25 12.56
CA ALA A 827 -43.80 -68.80 12.28
C ALA A 827 -43.10 -68.13 13.47
N LEU A 828 -43.84 -67.35 14.27
CA LEU A 828 -43.33 -66.74 15.51
C LEU A 828 -42.94 -67.81 16.54
N LEU A 829 -43.82 -68.78 16.79
CA LEU A 829 -43.58 -69.86 17.74
C LEU A 829 -42.46 -70.78 17.28
N ASP A 830 -42.41 -71.09 15.99
CA ASP A 830 -41.35 -71.86 15.35
C ASP A 830 -39.99 -71.16 15.47
N SER A 831 -39.96 -69.84 15.27
CA SER A 831 -38.76 -69.02 15.47
C SER A 831 -38.25 -69.10 16.91
N ALA A 832 -39.17 -69.01 17.88
CA ALA A 832 -38.85 -69.17 19.29
C ALA A 832 -38.36 -70.60 19.59
N ALA A 833 -39.09 -71.63 19.14
CA ALA A 833 -38.76 -73.03 19.36
C ALA A 833 -37.41 -73.45 18.77
N ARG A 834 -37.02 -72.90 17.62
CA ARG A 834 -35.72 -73.16 16.98
C ARG A 834 -34.55 -72.48 17.69
N ARG A 835 -34.73 -71.25 18.18
CA ARG A 835 -33.62 -70.42 18.68
C ARG A 835 -33.45 -70.48 20.20
N LEU A 836 -34.52 -70.68 20.95
CA LEU A 836 -34.46 -70.72 22.42
C LEU A 836 -33.62 -71.87 23.00
N PRO A 837 -33.63 -73.11 22.47
CA PRO A 837 -32.85 -74.21 23.08
C PRO A 837 -31.38 -73.86 23.27
N GLU A 838 -30.75 -73.28 22.24
CA GLU A 838 -29.34 -72.89 22.29
C GLU A 838 -29.10 -71.73 23.27
N ILE A 839 -29.98 -70.73 23.30
CA ILE A 839 -29.89 -69.58 24.21
C ILE A 839 -30.02 -70.03 25.67
N LEU A 840 -30.99 -70.91 25.95
CA LEU A 840 -31.23 -71.44 27.30
C LEU A 840 -30.08 -72.36 27.74
N ARG A 841 -29.52 -73.20 26.86
CA ARG A 841 -28.36 -74.06 27.18
C ARG A 841 -27.12 -73.25 27.57
N ARG A 842 -26.82 -72.18 26.83
CA ARG A 842 -25.67 -71.31 27.11
C ARG A 842 -25.80 -70.55 28.44
N HIS A 843 -27.02 -70.45 28.98
CA HIS A 843 -27.32 -69.78 30.24
C HIS A 843 -27.70 -70.76 31.36
N ALA A 844 -27.61 -72.08 31.12
CA ALA A 844 -27.86 -73.07 32.15
C ALA A 844 -26.76 -73.00 33.23
N PRO A 845 -27.11 -73.11 34.52
CA PRO A 845 -26.10 -73.11 35.59
C PRO A 845 -25.16 -74.31 35.45
N THR A 846 -23.86 -74.06 35.40
CA THR A 846 -22.83 -75.12 35.40
C THR A 846 -22.89 -75.89 36.73
N PRO A 847 -23.00 -77.24 36.74
CA PRO A 847 -22.94 -77.99 37.99
C PRO A 847 -21.54 -77.89 38.62
N PRO A 848 -21.42 -77.85 39.96
CA PRO A 848 -20.14 -77.74 40.64
C PRO A 848 -19.25 -78.97 40.39
N PRO A 849 -17.92 -78.82 40.28
CA PRO A 849 -17.01 -79.97 40.13
C PRO A 849 -17.03 -80.85 41.39
N ALA A 850 -17.09 -82.17 41.20
CA ALA A 850 -17.06 -83.16 42.27
C ALA A 850 -15.63 -83.32 42.86
N PRO A 851 -15.48 -83.60 44.17
CA PRO A 851 -14.19 -83.75 44.82
C PRO A 851 -13.51 -85.09 44.46
N ALA A 852 -12.22 -85.07 44.15
CA ALA A 852 -11.42 -86.27 43.92
C ALA A 852 -10.56 -86.63 45.14
N ALA A 853 -10.77 -87.84 45.67
CA ALA A 853 -9.88 -88.59 46.56
C ALA A 853 -9.87 -90.05 46.04
N GLY A 854 -8.80 -90.83 45.95
CA GLY A 854 -7.37 -90.64 46.25
C GLY A 854 -6.53 -91.72 45.51
N ALA A 855 -5.20 -91.64 45.66
CA ALA A 855 -4.13 -92.35 44.91
C ALA A 855 -4.01 -93.88 45.15
N PRO A 856 -3.09 -94.59 44.45
CA PRO A 856 -1.68 -94.65 44.91
C PRO A 856 -0.56 -94.67 43.83
N ASP A 857 0.62 -94.22 44.28
CA ASP A 857 2.04 -94.44 43.92
C ASP A 857 2.48 -95.12 42.61
N ALA A 858 3.45 -94.48 41.92
CA ALA A 858 4.81 -95.02 41.75
C ALA A 858 5.79 -94.01 41.08
N ASP A 859 6.89 -93.75 41.79
CA ASP A 859 8.23 -93.26 41.41
C ASP A 859 8.60 -93.17 39.91
N TRP A 860 9.20 -92.04 39.48
CA TRP A 860 10.63 -91.99 39.08
C TRP A 860 11.16 -90.55 38.76
N MET A 861 12.23 -90.21 39.49
CA MET A 861 13.49 -89.49 39.16
C MET A 861 13.58 -88.15 38.38
N LEU A 862 14.22 -87.18 39.07
CA LEU A 862 15.39 -86.30 38.72
C LEU A 862 15.34 -85.50 37.39
N ASP A 863 15.68 -84.22 37.29
CA ASP A 863 16.73 -83.42 37.94
C ASP A 863 16.42 -81.90 37.76
N GLY A 864 16.91 -81.05 38.67
CA GLY A 864 16.90 -79.57 38.53
C GLY A 864 18.10 -79.04 37.73
N PRO A 865 18.65 -77.82 37.96
CA PRO A 865 18.05 -76.58 38.49
C PRO A 865 18.51 -75.26 37.77
N GLY A 866 17.64 -74.22 37.74
CA GLY A 866 17.96 -72.77 37.67
C GLY A 866 18.67 -72.18 36.42
N PRO A 867 18.95 -70.85 36.33
CA PRO A 867 18.47 -69.69 37.10
C PRO A 867 18.05 -68.46 36.21
N ARG A 868 17.82 -67.30 36.86
CA ARG A 868 17.41 -65.97 36.32
C ARG A 868 18.54 -65.22 35.57
N GLN A 869 18.21 -64.41 34.54
CA GLN A 869 18.21 -62.91 34.50
C GLN A 869 18.32 -62.33 33.07
N ASP A 870 17.58 -61.24 32.84
CA ASP A 870 17.79 -60.01 32.03
C ASP A 870 18.38 -60.02 30.60
N GLY A 871 17.74 -59.26 29.69
CA GLY A 871 18.43 -58.39 28.72
C GLY A 871 18.19 -58.59 27.20
N ALA A 872 17.57 -57.57 26.58
CA ALA A 872 17.91 -56.89 25.31
C ALA A 872 17.90 -57.58 23.92
N ASP A 873 17.47 -56.73 22.96
CA ASP A 873 17.83 -56.59 21.53
C ASP A 873 17.49 -57.64 20.45
N GLY A 874 16.70 -57.18 19.46
CA GLY A 874 17.06 -57.31 18.03
C GLY A 874 16.35 -58.37 17.18
N PRO A 875 16.41 -58.27 15.84
CA PRO A 875 15.24 -57.95 15.00
C PRO A 875 15.00 -58.90 13.80
N ALA A 876 13.85 -58.75 13.10
CA ALA A 876 13.60 -58.97 11.65
C ALA A 876 12.11 -59.28 11.34
N PRO A 877 11.64 -59.22 10.08
CA PRO A 877 11.82 -58.19 9.06
C PRO A 877 10.48 -57.72 8.43
N ASP A 878 10.64 -56.69 7.60
CA ASP A 878 9.66 -55.85 6.90
C ASP A 878 8.89 -56.55 5.76
N GLY A 879 7.72 -56.00 5.42
CA GLY A 879 6.86 -56.51 4.34
C GLY A 879 5.54 -55.74 4.16
N ARG A 880 5.59 -54.40 4.00
CA ARG A 880 4.43 -53.61 3.54
C ARG A 880 4.28 -53.64 2.01
N ARG A 881 3.05 -53.83 1.54
CA ARG A 881 2.61 -53.54 0.16
C ARG A 881 2.16 -52.08 0.07
N PRO A 882 2.33 -51.38 -1.08
CA PRO A 882 1.86 -50.01 -1.26
C PRO A 882 0.36 -49.97 -1.61
N ASP A 883 -0.32 -48.94 -1.11
CA ASP A 883 -1.71 -48.57 -1.37
C ASP A 883 -1.81 -47.76 -2.69
N PRO A 884 -2.69 -48.08 -3.65
CA PRO A 884 -2.72 -47.43 -4.97
C PRO A 884 -3.39 -46.04 -5.02
N TYR A 885 -3.73 -45.41 -3.89
CA TYR A 885 -4.47 -44.13 -3.87
C TYR A 885 -3.90 -43.13 -2.87
N ASP A 886 -2.59 -42.84 -2.95
CA ASP A 886 -1.99 -41.68 -2.28
C ASP A 886 -1.88 -40.49 -3.26
N PRO A 887 -2.69 -39.42 -3.09
CA PRO A 887 -2.69 -38.27 -3.98
C PRO A 887 -1.54 -37.27 -3.74
N TRP A 888 -0.55 -37.59 -2.89
CA TRP A 888 0.59 -36.71 -2.57
C TRP A 888 1.96 -37.29 -2.92
N ALA A 889 2.04 -38.31 -3.78
CA ALA A 889 3.32 -38.82 -4.24
C ALA A 889 3.95 -37.91 -5.32
N GLU A 890 5.07 -37.27 -5.00
CA GLU A 890 5.90 -36.52 -5.96
C GLU A 890 6.44 -37.42 -7.09
N PRO A 891 6.58 -36.92 -8.33
CA PRO A 891 7.07 -37.71 -9.44
C PRO A 891 8.61 -37.85 -9.41
N PRO A 892 9.17 -39.02 -9.77
CA PRO A 892 10.62 -39.19 -9.82
C PRO A 892 11.22 -38.49 -11.04
N SER A 893 12.30 -37.78 -10.76
CA SER A 893 13.15 -37.06 -11.70
C SER A 893 13.68 -37.92 -12.85
N ARG A 894 13.60 -37.35 -14.06
CA ARG A 894 14.56 -37.54 -15.14
C ARG A 894 14.78 -36.24 -15.87
#